data_AF-A0A9P6IY46-F1
#
_entry.id   AF-A0A9P6IY46-F1
#
_cell.length_a   1.000
_cell.length_b   1.000
_cell.length_c   1.000
_cell.angle_alpha   90.00
_cell.angle_beta   90.00
_cell.angle_gamma   90.00
#
_symmetry.space_group_name_H-M   'P 1'
#
loop_
_entity.id
_entity.type
_entity.pdbx_description
1 polymer ?
#
loop_
_entity_poly.entity_id
_entity_poly.type
_entity_poly.pdbx_seq_one_letter_code
_entity_poly.pdbx_strand_id
1 'polypeptide(L)'
;WCFRSPKHGGPANSSDLEYVTSLYFEYTPRTSHKNMERFIQNFWKQAHQHPIFPCRTNDKLTPVVGLKGAAAIFPNGLSMPDDLAFKMRTWLQSLDILYCDCPHTVLARMLPADKGKFGFVVQQVDEDMVRKLIKRDPSFIPEQLKTDTSKQWILEYVLKAVLDKSPPLEPIAGLTILPLVNGEWKQLLPSPVYYTASSEMRSFINGGDMLVDEALFSTELLQKILTKMTGDDWFGVERLPSSVFAEAYEKEHPQGVSPETWEKLWIFLEQFPDLESFEDMSILKTSDGTMSPLSEFRDALRLSSAFSDGEVCVRKLRSLLDDLGIVVFDPRLHRNHPYLINNVPACDPYRVLALVSLILASYPTARAITHDEAAVLREALYDLDDYEMEEHVLDNLGLLKIWNSYGPRPKAGGHRPLIQAQGSVFIEHYYDLTNLGNHEDVISDPYLSHFENLGAHPLSLTAAAEFRVVPKILQGTLKLSADITRAAYIRLFSEIIRIAVGGTKKAKREATRFIKQGRVILCRDGTLRPSAELFDADEGLLTHIFQNATAKFADDGAWNIIRPVRNLFAFRKASDKNVVRECAEEVLRDISAQASTDVSGQALPMLRSKASTLVQYIYNHPDGIDWMDDKWSIVPADVISTLPHSSHAPKLAKYLPFSKLVLPAYRDTVWTQCAFFPENLQPSAAFNTRFNTVGNPDVQDIVNHLTVLVRDLAPQWSSMDRQLALKISVFKVYETLHEMASKSTQWRIHVGAVLGSKSVLPYILNGDDKDTDKKDSWLWPNQLMLDIDNDIERHQVVHPKLLPYREFLVAAGVEQMQAVEGFVAVPVGRKVGDLEKHLLETFEAQDRYTGFMDVRFKFADGQEIQAHKFILVHSSDHFKRRFTGLWADYTTREEEEPGVEVINLTSLDETYEAFWGLVYYFYSDRLIATNGPAGGSKDGSSALGQGEEAREGQKHTDELRDRVEYLMALQHLADLYVMPRLKSLIAFEIVTGRKVIHSNVFNVRSYAIQNQCKDLQDHCEKFIDKNRSGVRKYVEGDLAYSRKRLNELSEDDHGAERADLREEIAASERNLEELDALT
;
A
#
# COMPACT_ATOMS: atom_id res chain seq x y z
N TRP A 1 -14.62 17.08 -13.06
CA TRP A 1 -13.38 17.39 -13.80
C TRP A 1 -12.78 18.65 -13.19
N CYS A 2 -11.54 18.60 -12.68
CA CYS A 2 -10.87 19.78 -12.11
C CYS A 2 -10.57 20.77 -13.23
N PHE A 3 -10.91 22.02 -13.01
CA PHE A 3 -10.19 23.12 -13.63
C PHE A 3 -9.43 23.85 -12.52
N ARG A 4 -8.45 24.70 -12.88
CA ARG A 4 -7.74 25.53 -11.90
C ARG A 4 -8.74 26.37 -11.09
N SER A 5 -8.38 26.80 -9.87
CA SER A 5 -9.20 27.80 -9.18
C SER A 5 -9.27 29.07 -10.06
N PRO A 6 -10.30 29.92 -9.94
CA PRO A 6 -10.38 31.17 -10.71
C PRO A 6 -9.13 32.05 -10.55
N LYS A 7 -8.48 32.00 -9.38
CA LYS A 7 -7.21 32.67 -9.09
C LYS A 7 -6.02 32.19 -9.94
N HIS A 8 -6.10 30.99 -10.51
CA HIS A 8 -5.06 30.38 -11.35
C HIS A 8 -5.50 30.18 -12.81
N GLY A 9 -6.61 30.80 -13.23
CA GLY A 9 -7.06 30.83 -14.62
C GLY A 9 -8.06 29.74 -15.02
N GLY A 10 -8.79 29.16 -14.07
CA GLY A 10 -9.92 28.28 -14.40
C GLY A 10 -11.29 29.01 -14.49
N PRO A 11 -12.31 28.35 -15.05
CA PRO A 11 -13.67 28.88 -15.20
C PRO A 11 -14.26 29.28 -13.85
N ALA A 12 -14.83 30.48 -13.79
CA ALA A 12 -15.34 31.09 -12.56
C ALA A 12 -16.81 30.70 -12.25
N ASN A 13 -17.50 30.08 -13.21
CA ASN A 13 -18.95 29.84 -13.17
C ASN A 13 -19.35 28.58 -13.95
N SER A 14 -20.50 27.99 -13.61
CA SER A 14 -20.97 26.70 -14.13
C SER A 14 -21.22 26.67 -15.63
N SER A 15 -21.59 27.80 -16.24
CA SER A 15 -21.83 27.93 -17.69
C SER A 15 -20.56 27.74 -18.52
N ASP A 16 -19.42 28.23 -18.04
CA ASP A 16 -18.13 28.09 -18.73
C ASP A 16 -17.65 26.64 -18.69
N LEU A 17 -18.00 25.93 -17.61
CA LEU A 17 -17.71 24.51 -17.43
C LEU A 17 -18.46 23.65 -18.44
N GLU A 18 -19.75 23.92 -18.68
CA GLU A 18 -20.58 23.19 -19.64
C GLU A 18 -20.10 23.40 -21.08
N TYR A 19 -19.71 24.64 -21.43
CA TYR A 19 -19.18 24.98 -22.75
C TYR A 19 -17.83 24.29 -23.05
N VAL A 20 -16.90 24.29 -22.10
CA VAL A 20 -15.60 23.63 -22.29
C VAL A 20 -15.74 22.11 -22.31
N THR A 21 -16.67 21.55 -21.53
CA THR A 21 -16.95 20.12 -21.50
C THR A 21 -17.61 19.66 -22.81
N SER A 22 -18.55 20.42 -23.36
CA SER A 22 -19.23 20.08 -24.63
C SER A 22 -18.27 20.11 -25.83
N LEU A 23 -17.44 21.15 -25.94
CA LEU A 23 -16.39 21.26 -26.97
C LEU A 23 -15.44 20.05 -26.97
N TYR A 24 -15.03 19.59 -25.78
CA TYR A 24 -14.10 18.46 -25.67
C TYR A 24 -14.72 17.12 -26.12
N PHE A 25 -16.01 16.90 -25.81
CA PHE A 25 -16.71 15.66 -26.18
C PHE A 25 -17.27 15.66 -27.61
N GLU A 26 -17.33 16.81 -28.31
CA GLU A 26 -17.68 16.87 -29.74
C GLU A 26 -16.58 16.30 -30.65
N TYR A 27 -15.31 16.37 -30.24
CA TYR A 27 -14.17 15.91 -31.06
C TYR A 27 -13.79 14.43 -30.89
N THR A 28 -14.52 13.64 -30.10
CA THR A 28 -14.12 12.26 -29.77
C THR A 28 -15.19 11.23 -30.17
N PRO A 29 -14.85 10.12 -30.88
CA PRO A 29 -15.85 9.22 -31.43
C PRO A 29 -16.64 8.48 -30.36
N ARG A 30 -17.96 8.71 -30.34
CA ARG A 30 -18.93 8.02 -29.50
C ARG A 30 -19.20 6.59 -30.00
N THR A 31 -18.27 5.64 -29.88
CA THR A 31 -18.64 4.21 -29.98
C THR A 31 -17.68 3.26 -29.25
N SER A 32 -18.27 2.50 -28.32
CA SER A 32 -17.78 1.33 -27.57
C SER A 32 -17.10 1.55 -26.21
N HIS A 33 -17.66 0.87 -25.19
CA HIS A 33 -17.13 0.73 -23.83
C HIS A 33 -15.71 0.13 -23.76
N LYS A 34 -15.21 -0.51 -24.83
CA LYS A 34 -13.88 -1.12 -24.89
C LYS A 34 -12.74 -0.10 -25.04
N ASN A 35 -13.05 1.14 -25.45
CA ASN A 35 -12.05 2.19 -25.62
C ASN A 35 -11.97 3.18 -24.44
N MET A 36 -12.72 2.95 -23.35
CA MET A 36 -12.73 3.85 -22.19
C MET A 36 -11.34 3.99 -21.55
N GLU A 37 -10.56 2.92 -21.48
CA GLU A 37 -9.22 2.92 -20.89
C GLU A 37 -8.22 3.72 -21.74
N ARG A 38 -8.29 3.54 -23.07
CA ARG A 38 -7.49 4.30 -24.05
C ARG A 38 -7.90 5.77 -24.12
N PHE A 39 -9.19 6.05 -23.95
CA PHE A 39 -9.73 7.40 -23.80
C PHE A 39 -9.20 8.08 -22.54
N ILE A 40 -9.24 7.40 -21.38
CA ILE A 40 -8.70 7.92 -20.12
C ILE A 40 -7.20 8.20 -20.24
N GLN A 41 -6.42 7.28 -20.84
CA GLN A 41 -4.99 7.48 -21.07
C GLN A 41 -4.69 8.69 -21.96
N ASN A 42 -5.41 8.83 -23.08
CA ASN A 42 -5.24 9.96 -23.99
C ASN A 42 -5.71 11.28 -23.38
N PHE A 43 -6.82 11.27 -22.63
CA PHE A 43 -7.32 12.44 -21.91
C PHE A 43 -6.28 12.96 -20.91
N TRP A 44 -5.68 12.09 -20.09
CA TRP A 44 -4.68 12.54 -19.11
C TRP A 44 -3.37 13.02 -19.75
N LYS A 45 -2.95 12.41 -20.86
CA LYS A 45 -1.82 12.88 -21.67
C LYS A 45 -2.08 14.30 -22.23
N GLN A 46 -3.29 14.54 -22.73
CA GLN A 46 -3.74 15.83 -23.25
C GLN A 46 -3.93 16.87 -22.14
N ALA A 47 -4.53 16.50 -21.01
CA ALA A 47 -4.80 17.39 -19.88
C ALA A 47 -3.51 18.03 -19.33
N HIS A 48 -2.38 17.31 -19.32
CA HIS A 48 -1.10 17.88 -18.90
C HIS A 48 -0.38 18.74 -19.93
N GLN A 49 -0.67 18.57 -21.22
CA GLN A 49 -0.04 19.30 -22.31
C GLN A 49 -0.87 20.54 -22.72
N HIS A 50 -2.16 20.57 -22.40
CA HIS A 50 -3.07 21.63 -22.81
C HIS A 50 -3.16 22.75 -21.74
N PRO A 51 -3.05 24.04 -22.13
CA PRO A 51 -3.06 25.18 -21.19
C PRO A 51 -4.37 25.36 -20.39
N ILE A 52 -5.43 24.63 -20.75
CA ILE A 52 -6.75 24.66 -20.08
C ILE A 52 -6.79 23.69 -18.87
N PHE A 53 -5.94 22.66 -18.85
CA PHE A 53 -5.95 21.60 -17.84
C PHE A 53 -4.62 21.43 -17.04
N PRO A 54 -3.77 22.44 -16.81
CA PRO A 54 -2.42 22.16 -16.30
C PRO A 54 -2.46 21.94 -14.80
N CYS A 55 -2.37 20.67 -14.36
CA CYS A 55 -2.18 20.27 -12.96
C CYS A 55 -0.73 20.49 -12.46
N ARG A 56 0.06 21.33 -13.14
CA ARG A 56 1.38 21.77 -12.68
C ARG A 56 1.32 23.23 -12.25
N THR A 57 1.66 23.47 -11.00
CA THR A 57 2.09 24.78 -10.47
C THR A 57 3.52 24.60 -9.98
N ASN A 58 4.48 25.26 -10.63
CA ASN A 58 5.90 25.34 -10.24
C ASN A 58 6.51 24.06 -9.62
N ASP A 59 7.00 23.17 -10.48
CA ASP A 59 7.89 22.03 -10.16
C ASP A 59 7.48 21.04 -9.05
N LYS A 60 6.28 21.18 -8.46
CA LYS A 60 5.70 20.22 -7.51
C LYS A 60 4.35 19.73 -8.03
N LEU A 61 4.18 18.41 -8.03
CA LEU A 61 2.88 17.77 -8.26
C LEU A 61 1.99 18.08 -7.06
N THR A 62 1.00 18.95 -7.23
CA THR A 62 -0.07 19.09 -6.23
C THR A 62 -0.98 17.85 -6.35
N PRO A 63 -1.20 17.08 -5.27
CA PRO A 63 -2.03 15.88 -5.35
C PRO A 63 -3.45 16.28 -5.78
N VAL A 64 -3.93 15.64 -6.86
CA VAL A 64 -5.31 15.80 -7.33
C VAL A 64 -6.18 14.86 -6.53
N VAL A 65 -7.22 15.39 -5.92
CA VAL A 65 -8.12 14.63 -5.06
C VAL A 65 -9.35 14.20 -5.87
N GLY A 66 -9.55 12.90 -5.99
CA GLY A 66 -10.70 12.36 -6.72
C GLY A 66 -11.96 12.44 -5.85
N LEU A 67 -12.99 13.13 -6.34
CA LEU A 67 -14.35 12.96 -5.85
C LEU A 67 -15.00 11.89 -6.72
N LYS A 68 -15.54 10.85 -6.11
CA LYS A 68 -16.47 9.95 -6.78
C LYS A 68 -17.77 10.79 -7.12
N GLY A 69 -18.74 10.33 -7.90
CA GLY A 69 -20.00 11.08 -8.19
C GLY A 69 -20.84 11.45 -6.95
N ALA A 70 -22.08 11.94 -7.06
CA ALA A 70 -22.88 12.47 -5.92
C ALA A 70 -22.89 11.62 -4.61
N ALA A 71 -22.61 10.30 -4.67
CA ALA A 71 -22.52 9.37 -3.55
C ALA A 71 -21.08 9.12 -3.00
N ALA A 72 -20.17 10.09 -3.07
CA ALA A 72 -18.74 9.80 -3.07
C ALA A 72 -17.86 10.17 -1.92
N ILE A 73 -18.27 11.17 -1.17
CA ILE A 73 -17.47 11.61 -0.05
C ILE A 73 -17.52 10.51 1.04
N PHE A 74 -18.53 9.60 0.97
CA PHE A 74 -18.75 8.53 1.93
C PHE A 74 -19.21 7.23 1.24
N PRO A 75 -18.42 6.14 1.27
CA PRO A 75 -18.79 4.87 0.64
C PRO A 75 -19.92 4.11 1.36
N ASN A 76 -20.37 4.57 2.53
CA ASN A 76 -21.23 3.80 3.46
C ASN A 76 -22.67 4.33 3.62
N GLY A 77 -23.23 5.03 2.62
CA GLY A 77 -24.68 5.15 2.46
C GLY A 77 -25.40 6.38 3.03
N LEU A 78 -24.72 7.36 3.62
CA LEU A 78 -25.32 8.66 3.94
C LEU A 78 -25.14 9.61 2.76
N SER A 79 -26.22 9.88 2.00
CA SER A 79 -26.21 10.88 0.95
C SER A 79 -26.00 12.27 1.57
N MET A 80 -24.89 12.93 1.23
CA MET A 80 -24.64 14.30 1.67
C MET A 80 -25.71 15.23 1.07
N PRO A 81 -26.34 16.11 1.86
CA PRO A 81 -27.24 17.13 1.32
C PRO A 81 -26.55 18.00 0.27
N ASP A 82 -27.24 18.35 -0.83
CA ASP A 82 -26.64 19.08 -1.96
C ASP A 82 -26.04 20.43 -1.55
N ASP A 83 -26.65 21.13 -0.57
CA ASP A 83 -26.13 22.39 -0.01
C ASP A 83 -24.75 22.18 0.64
N LEU A 84 -24.61 21.07 1.37
CA LEU A 84 -23.39 20.75 2.11
C LEU A 84 -22.29 20.28 1.15
N ALA A 85 -22.66 19.52 0.12
CA ALA A 85 -21.75 19.13 -0.96
C ALA A 85 -21.19 20.35 -1.70
N PHE A 86 -22.01 21.38 -1.91
CA PHE A 86 -21.58 22.64 -2.51
C PHE A 86 -20.61 23.42 -1.60
N LYS A 87 -20.92 23.54 -0.31
CA LYS A 87 -20.04 24.21 0.67
C LYS A 87 -18.70 23.50 0.84
N MET A 88 -18.70 22.18 0.88
CA MET A 88 -17.46 21.38 0.96
C MET A 88 -16.58 21.59 -0.27
N ARG A 89 -17.16 21.61 -1.47
CA ARG A 89 -16.43 21.93 -2.72
C ARG A 89 -15.81 23.32 -2.67
N THR A 90 -16.58 24.30 -2.20
CA THR A 90 -16.13 25.70 -2.05
C THR A 90 -14.98 25.81 -1.04
N TRP A 91 -15.04 25.06 0.06
CA TRP A 91 -13.99 25.04 1.07
C TRP A 91 -12.72 24.34 0.59
N LEU A 92 -12.82 23.21 -0.11
CA LEU A 92 -11.66 22.56 -0.74
C LEU A 92 -10.96 23.49 -1.75
N GLN A 93 -11.73 24.26 -2.53
CA GLN A 93 -11.19 25.30 -3.41
C GLN A 93 -10.48 26.42 -2.65
N SER A 94 -11.01 26.82 -1.49
CA SER A 94 -10.38 27.84 -0.63
C SER A 94 -9.03 27.38 -0.05
N LEU A 95 -8.82 26.07 0.07
CA LEU A 95 -7.58 25.44 0.54
C LEU A 95 -6.59 25.12 -0.59
N ASP A 96 -6.84 25.61 -1.82
CA ASP A 96 -6.08 25.33 -3.04
C ASP A 96 -5.95 23.82 -3.36
N ILE A 97 -6.95 23.02 -2.96
CA ILE A 97 -7.01 21.59 -3.26
C ILE A 97 -7.77 21.37 -4.58
N LEU A 98 -7.09 20.79 -5.57
CA LEU A 98 -7.70 20.43 -6.86
C LEU A 98 -8.56 19.18 -6.70
N TYR A 99 -9.88 19.26 -7.00
CA TYR A 99 -10.79 18.11 -6.90
C TYR A 99 -11.58 17.81 -8.19
N CYS A 100 -11.78 16.52 -8.51
CA CYS A 100 -12.46 16.10 -9.73
C CYS A 100 -13.64 15.18 -9.43
N ASP A 101 -14.87 15.58 -9.80
CA ASP A 101 -16.03 14.68 -9.82
C ASP A 101 -15.90 13.62 -10.94
N CYS A 102 -15.87 12.35 -10.56
CA CYS A 102 -15.72 11.18 -11.42
C CYS A 102 -16.70 10.07 -11.00
N PRO A 103 -17.47 9.44 -11.90
CA PRO A 103 -18.33 8.34 -11.51
C PRO A 103 -17.55 7.16 -10.88
N HIS A 104 -18.01 6.63 -9.74
CA HIS A 104 -18.22 5.18 -9.59
C HIS A 104 -17.22 4.24 -10.26
N THR A 105 -17.82 3.64 -11.27
CA THR A 105 -17.31 2.65 -12.20
C THR A 105 -16.10 3.13 -12.98
N VAL A 106 -15.91 4.44 -13.16
CA VAL A 106 -14.75 5.02 -13.83
C VAL A 106 -13.58 5.07 -12.84
N LEU A 107 -13.76 5.63 -11.64
CA LEU A 107 -12.71 5.72 -10.62
C LEU A 107 -12.23 4.33 -10.14
N ALA A 108 -13.15 3.38 -9.97
CA ALA A 108 -12.83 2.00 -9.58
C ALA A 108 -12.03 1.23 -10.65
N ARG A 109 -12.16 1.61 -11.93
CA ARG A 109 -11.33 1.09 -13.02
C ARG A 109 -9.99 1.81 -13.15
N MET A 110 -9.90 3.05 -12.66
CA MET A 110 -8.69 3.88 -12.70
C MET A 110 -7.69 3.55 -11.56
N LEU A 111 -8.17 3.38 -10.33
CA LEU A 111 -7.33 3.15 -9.14
C LEU A 111 -6.38 1.92 -9.24
N PRO A 112 -6.77 0.78 -9.85
CA PRO A 112 -5.87 -0.35 -10.03
C PRO A 112 -4.82 -0.14 -11.13
N ALA A 113 -5.12 0.68 -12.14
CA ALA A 113 -4.21 0.94 -13.28
C ALA A 113 -3.05 1.89 -12.92
N ASP A 114 -3.12 2.54 -11.76
CA ASP A 114 -2.26 3.67 -11.39
C ASP A 114 -1.14 3.34 -10.40
N LYS A 115 -1.03 2.09 -9.91
CA LYS A 115 0.10 1.68 -9.07
C LYS A 115 1.36 1.47 -9.92
N GLY A 116 1.95 2.57 -10.39
CA GLY A 116 3.36 2.63 -10.81
C GLY A 116 3.66 3.23 -12.19
N LYS A 117 2.68 3.47 -13.07
CA LYS A 117 2.98 3.88 -14.46
C LYS A 117 3.04 5.38 -14.73
N PHE A 118 2.41 6.22 -13.90
CA PHE A 118 2.30 7.65 -14.21
C PHE A 118 2.69 8.62 -13.08
N GLY A 119 3.18 8.12 -11.94
CA GLY A 119 3.73 8.96 -10.87
C GLY A 119 2.70 9.82 -10.12
N PHE A 120 1.41 9.54 -10.27
CA PHE A 120 0.33 10.29 -9.60
C PHE A 120 -0.04 9.67 -8.25
N VAL A 121 -0.46 10.52 -7.30
CA VAL A 121 -1.15 10.10 -6.08
C VAL A 121 -2.57 10.66 -6.16
N VAL A 122 -3.50 9.89 -6.73
CA VAL A 122 -4.92 10.20 -6.62
C VAL A 122 -5.37 9.77 -5.23
N GLN A 123 -5.62 10.74 -4.37
CA GLN A 123 -6.22 10.48 -3.07
C GLN A 123 -7.74 10.64 -3.19
N GLN A 124 -8.50 9.67 -2.70
CA GLN A 124 -9.96 9.82 -2.61
C GLN A 124 -10.26 10.78 -1.45
N VAL A 125 -11.19 11.73 -1.62
CA VAL A 125 -11.78 12.38 -0.44
C VAL A 125 -12.61 11.32 0.26
N ASP A 126 -12.05 10.77 1.32
CA ASP A 126 -12.70 9.81 2.19
C ASP A 126 -12.93 10.41 3.58
N GLU A 127 -13.52 9.56 4.41
CA GLU A 127 -13.83 9.84 5.79
C GLU A 127 -12.64 10.42 6.58
N ASP A 128 -11.47 9.80 6.44
CA ASP A 128 -10.29 10.16 7.21
C ASP A 128 -9.66 11.46 6.71
N MET A 129 -9.71 11.74 5.41
CA MET A 129 -9.23 12.97 4.82
C MET A 129 -10.08 14.19 5.24
N VAL A 130 -11.41 14.08 5.18
CA VAL A 130 -12.31 15.16 5.63
C VAL A 130 -12.08 15.45 7.10
N ARG A 131 -11.96 14.40 7.94
CA ARG A 131 -11.63 14.55 9.37
C ARG A 131 -10.31 15.29 9.59
N LYS A 132 -9.25 14.95 8.85
CA LYS A 132 -7.95 15.65 8.92
C LYS A 132 -8.02 17.10 8.47
N LEU A 133 -8.83 17.41 7.46
CA LEU A 133 -9.00 18.77 6.96
C LEU A 133 -9.79 19.63 7.95
N ILE A 134 -10.88 19.11 8.53
CA ILE A 134 -11.65 19.83 9.56
C ILE A 134 -10.77 20.05 10.80
N LYS A 135 -9.85 19.12 11.10
CA LYS A 135 -8.90 19.27 12.23
C LYS A 135 -7.93 20.42 11.99
N ARG A 136 -7.57 20.65 10.72
CA ARG A 136 -6.66 21.72 10.31
C ARG A 136 -7.34 23.09 10.31
N ASP A 137 -8.65 23.13 10.08
CA ASP A 137 -9.47 24.35 10.07
C ASP A 137 -10.81 24.12 10.82
N PRO A 138 -10.80 24.20 12.17
CA PRO A 138 -11.97 23.97 13.00
C PRO A 138 -13.09 25.01 12.81
N SER A 139 -12.77 26.20 12.29
CA SER A 139 -13.70 27.30 11.99
C SER A 139 -14.74 26.95 10.94
N PHE A 140 -14.45 25.98 10.07
CA PHE A 140 -15.37 25.52 9.03
C PHE A 140 -16.74 25.10 9.59
N ILE A 141 -16.76 24.44 10.76
CA ILE A 141 -17.98 23.92 11.40
C ILE A 141 -18.94 25.08 11.78
N PRO A 142 -18.55 26.03 12.65
CA PRO A 142 -19.43 27.14 13.03
C PRO A 142 -19.78 28.07 11.86
N GLU A 143 -18.90 28.23 10.86
CA GLU A 143 -19.13 29.16 9.75
C GLU A 143 -20.04 28.61 8.64
N GLN A 144 -19.95 27.31 8.32
CA GLN A 144 -20.60 26.73 7.13
C GLN A 144 -21.76 25.78 7.46
N LEU A 145 -21.78 25.19 8.67
CA LEU A 145 -22.80 24.22 9.11
C LEU A 145 -23.91 24.87 9.94
N LYS A 146 -24.56 25.88 9.36
CA LYS A 146 -25.61 26.67 10.05
C LYS A 146 -26.98 26.01 10.10
N THR A 147 -27.30 25.14 9.13
CA THR A 147 -28.61 24.47 9.04
C THR A 147 -28.62 23.21 9.90
N ASP A 148 -29.75 22.91 10.55
CA ASP A 148 -29.85 21.74 11.43
C ASP A 148 -29.61 20.43 10.68
N THR A 149 -29.92 20.40 9.37
CA THR A 149 -29.59 19.27 8.49
C THR A 149 -28.10 19.06 8.33
N SER A 150 -27.33 20.15 8.19
CA SER A 150 -25.86 20.08 8.10
C SER A 150 -25.23 19.71 9.45
N LYS A 151 -25.81 20.21 10.56
CA LYS A 151 -25.39 19.88 11.93
C LYS A 151 -25.64 18.41 12.25
N GLN A 152 -26.82 17.89 11.90
CA GLN A 152 -27.18 16.49 12.06
C GLN A 152 -26.25 15.59 11.26
N TRP A 153 -25.98 15.96 10.00
CA TRP A 153 -25.10 15.18 9.13
C TRP A 153 -23.67 15.06 9.69
N ILE A 154 -23.06 16.17 10.17
CA ILE A 154 -21.71 16.13 10.74
C ILE A 154 -21.69 15.35 12.07
N LEU A 155 -22.76 15.44 12.88
CA LEU A 155 -22.90 14.70 14.13
C LEU A 155 -23.02 13.18 13.89
N GLU A 156 -23.84 12.76 12.93
CA GLU A 156 -23.98 11.34 12.54
C GLU A 156 -22.62 10.77 12.16
N TYR A 157 -21.87 11.58 11.44
CA TYR A 157 -20.61 11.21 10.84
C TYR A 157 -19.45 11.17 11.87
N VAL A 158 -19.36 12.16 12.77
CA VAL A 158 -18.32 12.24 13.82
C VAL A 158 -18.59 11.25 14.95
N LEU A 159 -19.85 11.09 15.35
CA LEU A 159 -20.24 10.25 16.48
C LEU A 159 -20.56 8.80 16.09
N LYS A 160 -20.48 8.43 14.80
CA LYS A 160 -20.70 7.05 14.34
C LYS A 160 -19.86 6.02 15.09
N ALA A 161 -18.64 6.38 15.45
CA ALA A 161 -17.72 5.51 16.19
C ALA A 161 -18.24 5.11 17.59
N VAL A 162 -19.16 5.89 18.18
CA VAL A 162 -19.86 5.54 19.44
C VAL A 162 -20.68 4.26 19.27
N LEU A 163 -21.17 3.97 18.06
CA LEU A 163 -21.93 2.74 17.79
C LEU A 163 -21.03 1.50 17.66
N ASP A 164 -19.77 1.66 17.22
CA ASP A 164 -18.91 0.55 16.74
C ASP A 164 -17.96 -0.09 17.78
N LYS A 165 -17.74 0.46 19.00
CA LYS A 165 -16.83 -0.12 20.03
C LYS A 165 -17.27 0.09 21.50
N SER A 166 -16.91 -0.84 22.39
CA SER A 166 -16.78 -0.66 23.86
C SER A 166 -15.56 0.23 24.19
N PRO A 167 -15.48 0.83 25.40
CA PRO A 167 -15.13 2.25 25.61
C PRO A 167 -13.77 2.66 25.00
N PRO A 168 -13.65 3.91 24.51
CA PRO A 168 -12.42 4.37 23.87
C PRO A 168 -11.28 4.51 24.91
N LEU A 169 -10.24 3.67 24.77
CA LEU A 169 -9.04 3.65 25.63
C LEU A 169 -8.07 4.83 25.40
N GLU A 170 -8.37 5.73 24.47
CA GLU A 170 -7.65 7.00 24.30
C GLU A 170 -8.70 8.13 24.17
N PRO A 171 -8.41 9.36 24.66
CA PRO A 171 -9.25 10.51 24.37
C PRO A 171 -9.38 10.58 22.85
N ILE A 172 -10.60 10.43 22.33
CA ILE A 172 -10.90 10.30 20.89
C ILE A 172 -10.10 11.37 20.13
N ALA A 173 -8.94 10.97 19.58
CA ALA A 173 -7.89 11.92 19.29
C ALA A 173 -8.19 12.65 17.98
N GLY A 174 -8.85 13.79 18.10
CA GLY A 174 -8.62 14.89 17.17
C GLY A 174 -9.80 15.35 16.33
N LEU A 175 -11.05 15.13 16.74
CA LEU A 175 -12.18 16.04 16.53
C LEU A 175 -13.47 15.38 17.00
N THR A 176 -13.98 15.84 18.13
CA THR A 176 -15.34 15.57 18.57
C THR A 176 -15.83 16.91 19.10
N ILE A 177 -16.38 17.75 18.22
CA ILE A 177 -16.87 19.07 18.59
C ILE A 177 -18.41 18.96 18.66
N LEU A 178 -18.99 19.34 19.79
CA LEU A 178 -20.43 19.32 20.00
C LEU A 178 -21.01 20.74 19.89
N PRO A 179 -22.17 20.91 19.22
CA PRO A 179 -22.90 22.16 19.21
C PRO A 179 -23.63 22.33 20.54
N LEU A 180 -23.29 23.37 21.28
CA LEU A 180 -23.92 23.73 22.54
C LEU A 180 -25.25 24.44 22.32
N VAL A 181 -26.07 24.48 23.36
CA VAL A 181 -27.38 25.17 23.39
C VAL A 181 -27.23 26.67 23.09
N ASN A 182 -26.11 27.29 23.48
CA ASN A 182 -25.80 28.69 23.17
C ASN A 182 -25.32 28.91 21.71
N GLY A 183 -25.24 27.85 20.90
CA GLY A 183 -24.80 27.89 19.51
C GLY A 183 -23.29 27.78 19.30
N GLU A 184 -22.49 27.74 20.37
CA GLU A 184 -21.04 27.53 20.29
C GLU A 184 -20.69 26.06 20.01
N TRP A 185 -19.55 25.84 19.36
CA TRP A 185 -19.05 24.50 19.07
C TRP A 185 -17.83 24.21 19.94
N LYS A 186 -17.95 23.28 20.91
CA LYS A 186 -16.86 22.93 21.85
C LYS A 186 -16.30 21.54 21.65
N GLN A 187 -14.98 21.43 21.75
CA GLN A 187 -14.25 20.17 21.71
C GLN A 187 -14.56 19.34 22.96
N LEU A 188 -14.92 18.07 22.78
CA LEU A 188 -15.04 17.06 23.84
C LEU A 188 -13.67 16.86 24.47
N LEU A 189 -13.55 17.27 25.72
CA LEU A 189 -12.45 16.91 26.61
C LEU A 189 -12.97 15.89 27.64
N PRO A 190 -12.12 15.04 28.22
CA PRO A 190 -12.46 14.33 29.45
C PRO A 190 -12.67 15.38 30.55
N SER A 191 -13.93 15.74 30.81
CA SER A 191 -14.35 16.72 31.81
C SER A 191 -15.34 16.02 32.74
N PRO A 192 -15.31 16.27 34.06
CA PRO A 192 -16.29 15.73 35.00
C PRO A 192 -17.70 16.32 34.80
N VAL A 193 -17.83 17.36 33.96
CA VAL A 193 -19.11 17.95 33.55
C VAL A 193 -19.49 17.39 32.19
N TYR A 194 -20.46 16.47 32.21
CA TYR A 194 -20.99 15.76 31.04
C TYR A 194 -21.83 16.69 30.13
N TYR A 195 -21.84 16.42 28.82
CA TYR A 195 -22.33 17.35 27.79
C TYR A 195 -23.84 17.22 27.45
N THR A 196 -24.57 16.23 27.97
CA THR A 196 -25.98 15.97 27.63
C THR A 196 -26.84 15.68 28.86
N ALA A 197 -27.86 16.51 29.12
CA ALA A 197 -28.82 16.37 30.23
C ALA A 197 -30.28 16.49 29.74
N SER A 198 -31.23 15.83 30.42
CA SER A 198 -32.67 15.98 30.21
C SER A 198 -33.16 17.41 30.51
N SER A 199 -34.31 17.79 29.96
CA SER A 199 -34.91 19.12 30.15
C SER A 199 -35.25 19.43 31.61
N GLU A 200 -35.61 18.42 32.41
CA GLU A 200 -35.95 18.55 33.83
C GLU A 200 -34.69 18.77 34.71
N MET A 201 -33.61 18.03 34.47
CA MET A 201 -32.33 18.17 35.20
C MET A 201 -31.67 19.54 34.96
N ARG A 202 -31.82 20.10 33.74
CA ARG A 202 -31.36 21.45 33.37
C ARG A 202 -32.02 22.56 34.18
N SER A 203 -33.20 22.33 34.77
CA SER A 203 -33.89 23.32 35.60
C SER A 203 -33.32 23.43 37.02
N PHE A 204 -32.64 22.38 37.50
CA PHE A 204 -32.02 22.32 38.83
C PHE A 204 -30.53 22.68 38.81
N ILE A 205 -29.82 22.32 37.74
CA ILE A 205 -28.42 22.69 37.51
C ILE A 205 -28.39 23.75 36.41
N ASN A 206 -28.06 25.00 36.74
CA ASN A 206 -28.08 26.12 35.80
C ASN A 206 -26.90 26.05 34.80
N GLY A 207 -26.93 25.08 33.88
CA GLY A 207 -25.81 24.67 33.02
C GLY A 207 -25.72 25.34 31.63
N GLY A 208 -26.23 26.57 31.50
CA GLY A 208 -26.63 27.23 30.24
C GLY A 208 -25.64 27.29 29.06
N ASP A 209 -24.35 27.01 29.26
CA ASP A 209 -23.30 27.13 28.22
C ASP A 209 -22.51 25.84 27.94
N MET A 210 -22.89 24.71 28.54
CA MET A 210 -22.08 23.48 28.49
C MET A 210 -22.83 22.25 27.94
N LEU A 211 -24.12 22.40 27.60
CA LEU A 211 -25.00 21.30 27.19
C LEU A 211 -25.34 21.35 25.70
N VAL A 212 -25.60 20.18 25.09
CA VAL A 212 -26.01 20.03 23.68
C VAL A 212 -27.54 20.04 23.54
N ASP A 213 -28.03 20.64 22.44
CA ASP A 213 -29.45 20.64 22.10
C ASP A 213 -29.91 19.27 21.57
N GLU A 214 -30.89 18.66 22.25
CA GLU A 214 -31.45 17.35 21.90
C GLU A 214 -32.17 17.36 20.55
N ALA A 215 -32.69 18.52 20.13
CA ALA A 215 -33.34 18.70 18.83
C ALA A 215 -32.39 18.40 17.64
N LEU A 216 -31.07 18.49 17.86
CA LEU A 216 -30.06 18.15 16.86
C LEU A 216 -29.83 16.66 16.68
N PHE A 217 -30.47 15.78 17.47
CA PHE A 217 -30.37 14.33 17.35
C PHE A 217 -31.61 13.69 16.71
N SER A 218 -32.30 14.38 15.81
CA SER A 218 -33.63 13.94 15.33
C SER A 218 -33.63 12.76 14.35
N THR A 219 -32.49 12.32 13.83
CA THR A 219 -32.41 11.20 12.86
C THR A 219 -32.33 9.86 13.58
N GLU A 220 -32.76 8.76 12.94
CA GLU A 220 -32.76 7.43 13.58
C GLU A 220 -31.36 6.99 14.05
N LEU A 221 -30.31 7.33 13.29
CA LEU A 221 -28.93 7.03 13.64
C LEU A 221 -28.45 7.88 14.83
N LEU A 222 -28.76 9.19 14.82
CA LEU A 222 -28.46 10.07 15.94
C LEU A 222 -29.24 9.72 17.18
N GLN A 223 -30.50 9.30 17.06
CA GLN A 223 -31.28 8.81 18.19
C GLN A 223 -30.66 7.56 18.79
N LYS A 224 -30.13 6.63 17.97
CA LYS A 224 -29.37 5.47 18.48
C LYS A 224 -28.07 5.89 19.15
N ILE A 225 -27.36 6.89 18.60
CA ILE A 225 -26.15 7.45 19.20
C ILE A 225 -26.48 8.16 20.52
N LEU A 226 -27.51 8.99 20.55
CA LEU A 226 -28.01 9.70 21.72
C LEU A 226 -28.41 8.70 22.80
N THR A 227 -29.23 7.69 22.45
CA THR A 227 -29.63 6.60 23.36
C THR A 227 -28.42 5.84 23.92
N LYS A 228 -27.37 5.65 23.11
CA LYS A 228 -26.13 5.03 23.57
C LYS A 228 -25.27 5.98 24.40
N MET A 229 -25.27 7.28 24.12
CA MET A 229 -24.55 8.29 24.91
C MET A 229 -25.25 8.58 26.25
N THR A 230 -26.58 8.49 26.31
CA THR A 230 -27.37 8.67 27.54
C THR A 230 -27.50 7.37 28.34
N GLY A 231 -27.50 6.21 27.67
CA GLY A 231 -27.65 4.90 28.30
C GLY A 231 -26.35 4.21 28.75
N ASP A 232 -25.18 4.68 28.29
CA ASP A 232 -23.86 4.11 28.59
C ASP A 232 -23.11 5.06 29.57
N ASP A 233 -22.42 4.51 30.59
CA ASP A 233 -21.96 5.23 31.81
C ASP A 233 -20.94 6.37 31.59
N TRP A 234 -20.56 6.64 30.35
CA TRP A 234 -19.41 7.45 29.99
C TRP A 234 -19.76 8.87 29.52
N PHE A 235 -21.01 9.16 29.13
CA PHE A 235 -21.36 10.43 28.44
C PHE A 235 -22.64 11.14 28.94
N GLY A 236 -23.52 10.49 29.71
CA GLY A 236 -24.80 11.06 30.16
C GLY A 236 -24.78 11.68 31.57
N VAL A 237 -25.42 12.83 31.75
CA VAL A 237 -25.67 13.45 33.08
C VAL A 237 -26.64 12.62 33.92
N GLU A 238 -27.50 11.82 33.29
CA GLU A 238 -28.57 11.03 33.94
C GLU A 238 -28.03 9.88 34.82
N ARG A 239 -26.73 9.57 34.72
CA ARG A 239 -26.01 8.64 35.59
C ARG A 239 -24.88 9.31 36.37
N LEU A 240 -25.00 10.61 36.67
CA LEU A 240 -24.20 11.20 37.74
C LEU A 240 -24.43 10.35 38.99
N PRO A 241 -23.39 9.71 39.57
CA PRO A 241 -23.52 9.10 40.87
C PRO A 241 -24.13 10.13 41.80
N SER A 242 -25.14 9.73 42.56
CA SER A 242 -25.98 10.68 43.28
C SER A 242 -25.18 11.57 44.26
N SER A 243 -24.02 11.09 44.70
CA SER A 243 -22.99 11.87 45.42
C SER A 243 -22.37 13.03 44.62
N VAL A 244 -22.11 12.85 43.33
CA VAL A 244 -21.54 13.88 42.45
C VAL A 244 -22.61 14.91 42.05
N PHE A 245 -23.87 14.48 41.88
CA PHE A 245 -24.99 15.41 41.74
C PHE A 245 -25.17 16.23 43.02
N ALA A 246 -25.14 15.59 44.19
CA ALA A 246 -25.23 16.25 45.50
C ALA A 246 -24.12 17.30 45.69
N GLU A 247 -22.86 16.94 45.40
CA GLU A 247 -21.70 17.85 45.49
C GLU A 247 -21.87 19.08 44.57
N ALA A 248 -22.31 18.87 43.33
CA ALA A 248 -22.55 19.95 42.38
C ALA A 248 -23.73 20.85 42.81
N TYR A 249 -24.79 20.25 43.37
CA TYR A 249 -25.98 20.96 43.82
C TYR A 249 -25.72 21.82 45.06
N GLU A 250 -25.01 21.28 46.06
CA GLU A 250 -24.61 22.01 47.28
C GLU A 250 -23.68 23.17 46.98
N LYS A 251 -22.76 23.01 46.02
CA LYS A 251 -21.85 24.07 45.59
C LYS A 251 -22.57 25.27 45.00
N GLU A 252 -23.65 25.04 44.26
CA GLU A 252 -24.47 26.10 43.64
C GLU A 252 -25.56 26.63 44.60
N HIS A 253 -25.90 25.89 45.67
CA HIS A 253 -26.91 26.26 46.68
C HIS A 253 -26.38 26.18 48.13
N PRO A 254 -25.30 26.91 48.48
CA PRO A 254 -24.59 26.75 49.75
C PRO A 254 -25.36 27.20 51.01
N GLN A 255 -26.55 27.80 50.85
CA GLN A 255 -27.42 28.22 51.97
C GLN A 255 -28.74 27.42 52.02
N GLY A 256 -28.81 26.29 51.31
CA GLY A 256 -30.04 25.53 51.12
C GLY A 256 -30.96 26.17 50.09
N VAL A 257 -32.14 25.58 49.90
CA VAL A 257 -33.09 25.96 48.84
C VAL A 257 -34.42 26.47 49.38
N SER A 258 -35.11 27.29 48.58
CA SER A 258 -36.41 27.85 48.96
C SER A 258 -37.49 26.76 49.05
N PRO A 259 -38.54 26.93 49.87
CA PRO A 259 -39.59 25.91 50.05
C PRO A 259 -40.27 25.44 48.75
N GLU A 260 -40.44 26.34 47.77
CA GLU A 260 -41.00 26.00 46.44
C GLU A 260 -40.03 25.19 45.56
N THR A 261 -38.72 25.41 45.73
CA THR A 261 -37.67 24.68 44.99
C THR A 261 -37.40 23.33 45.64
N TRP A 262 -37.53 23.27 46.97
CA TRP A 262 -37.40 22.05 47.78
C TRP A 262 -38.40 20.98 47.36
N GLU A 263 -39.67 21.33 47.16
CA GLU A 263 -40.72 20.36 46.79
C GLU A 263 -40.49 19.78 45.39
N LYS A 264 -40.05 20.62 44.44
CA LYS A 264 -39.72 20.18 43.07
C LYS A 264 -38.46 19.32 43.02
N LEU A 265 -37.44 19.69 43.79
CA LEU A 265 -36.21 18.91 43.92
C LEU A 265 -36.52 17.52 44.50
N TRP A 266 -37.40 17.45 45.50
CA TRP A 266 -37.74 16.19 46.13
C TRP A 266 -38.49 15.24 45.19
N ILE A 267 -39.47 15.75 44.43
CA ILE A 267 -40.17 14.97 43.39
C ILE A 267 -39.21 14.44 42.32
N PHE A 268 -38.16 15.21 42.02
CA PHE A 268 -37.13 14.79 41.08
C PHE A 268 -36.20 13.72 41.70
N LEU A 269 -35.77 13.90 42.95
CA LEU A 269 -34.93 12.93 43.68
C LEU A 269 -35.64 11.60 43.90
N GLU A 270 -36.97 11.58 44.02
CA GLU A 270 -37.79 10.36 44.10
C GLU A 270 -37.70 9.47 42.85
N GLN A 271 -37.19 10.00 41.73
CA GLN A 271 -36.92 9.21 40.52
C GLN A 271 -35.63 8.39 40.63
N PHE A 272 -34.78 8.65 41.64
CA PHE A 272 -33.54 7.92 41.86
C PHE A 272 -33.74 6.78 42.88
N PRO A 273 -33.30 5.55 42.57
CA PRO A 273 -33.54 4.38 43.40
C PRO A 273 -32.70 4.31 44.69
N ASP A 274 -31.63 5.10 44.80
CA ASP A 274 -30.72 5.14 45.95
C ASP A 274 -30.64 6.54 46.56
N LEU A 275 -31.61 6.84 47.42
CA LEU A 275 -31.67 8.11 48.14
C LEU A 275 -30.56 8.24 49.21
N GLU A 276 -29.82 7.17 49.54
CA GLU A 276 -28.78 7.17 50.58
C GLU A 276 -27.60 8.05 50.20
N SER A 277 -27.27 8.08 48.91
CA SER A 277 -26.25 8.97 48.35
C SER A 277 -26.55 10.48 48.43
N PHE A 278 -27.73 10.85 48.94
CA PHE A 278 -28.12 12.23 49.27
C PHE A 278 -28.22 12.47 50.78
N GLU A 279 -27.80 11.52 51.61
CA GLU A 279 -28.01 11.58 53.06
C GLU A 279 -27.30 12.75 53.75
N ASP A 280 -26.17 13.16 53.20
CA ASP A 280 -25.37 14.26 53.73
C ASP A 280 -25.89 15.64 53.29
N MET A 281 -26.86 15.68 52.37
CA MET A 281 -27.52 16.93 51.99
C MET A 281 -28.41 17.43 53.13
N SER A 282 -28.27 18.71 53.49
CA SER A 282 -29.02 19.32 54.60
C SER A 282 -30.48 19.64 54.23
N ILE A 283 -31.39 18.66 54.36
CA ILE A 283 -32.76 18.75 53.81
C ILE A 283 -33.93 18.46 54.79
N LEU A 284 -33.70 18.01 56.05
CA LEU A 284 -34.74 17.70 57.06
C LEU A 284 -34.71 18.60 58.31
N LYS A 285 -35.84 18.76 59.01
CA LYS A 285 -36.00 19.65 60.18
C LYS A 285 -36.19 18.85 61.49
N THR A 286 -35.59 19.27 62.62
CA THR A 286 -35.63 18.55 63.92
C THR A 286 -36.75 19.02 64.88
N SER A 287 -36.97 18.30 66.00
CA SER A 287 -37.97 18.68 67.03
C SER A 287 -37.67 20.00 67.77
N ASP A 288 -36.44 20.50 67.67
CA ASP A 288 -36.01 21.83 68.14
C ASP A 288 -35.87 22.87 67.00
N GLY A 289 -36.09 22.50 65.73
CA GLY A 289 -36.35 23.41 64.61
C GLY A 289 -35.18 23.71 63.65
N THR A 290 -34.02 23.10 63.82
CA THR A 290 -32.84 23.23 62.94
C THR A 290 -32.92 22.30 61.72
N MET A 291 -32.19 22.63 60.64
CA MET A 291 -32.07 21.77 59.45
C MET A 291 -30.81 20.91 59.57
N SER A 292 -30.95 19.60 59.39
CA SER A 292 -29.86 18.62 59.57
C SER A 292 -29.89 17.54 58.47
N PRO A 293 -28.73 16.89 58.18
CA PRO A 293 -28.63 15.84 57.17
C PRO A 293 -29.48 14.61 57.51
N LEU A 294 -29.93 13.87 56.50
CA LEU A 294 -30.74 12.65 56.65
C LEU A 294 -29.95 11.52 57.36
N SER A 295 -28.63 11.45 57.16
CA SER A 295 -27.73 10.46 57.79
C SER A 295 -27.75 10.51 59.31
N GLU A 296 -27.84 11.68 59.93
CA GLU A 296 -27.80 11.85 61.38
C GLU A 296 -29.03 11.29 62.12
N PHE A 297 -30.12 10.97 61.40
CA PHE A 297 -31.39 10.54 62.01
C PHE A 297 -31.69 9.05 61.82
N ARG A 298 -30.91 8.34 60.98
CA ARG A 298 -31.24 6.99 60.50
C ARG A 298 -31.32 5.93 61.62
N ASP A 299 -30.49 6.05 62.66
CA ASP A 299 -30.45 5.09 63.78
C ASP A 299 -31.41 5.42 64.92
N ALA A 300 -31.63 6.71 65.22
CA ALA A 300 -32.56 7.16 66.26
C ALA A 300 -34.05 7.02 65.82
N LEU A 301 -34.31 6.99 64.50
CA LEU A 301 -35.64 6.80 63.90
C LEU A 301 -36.31 5.47 64.16
N ARG A 302 -35.53 4.42 64.41
CA ARG A 302 -36.06 3.05 64.46
C ARG A 302 -36.71 2.69 65.80
N LEU A 303 -36.43 3.46 66.86
CA LEU A 303 -36.97 3.23 68.21
C LEU A 303 -38.19 4.10 68.55
N SER A 304 -38.35 5.26 67.90
CA SER A 304 -39.41 6.24 68.21
C SER A 304 -40.79 5.87 67.68
N SER A 305 -40.88 5.12 66.57
CA SER A 305 -42.16 4.64 66.01
C SER A 305 -42.86 3.59 66.91
N ALA A 306 -42.09 2.82 67.68
CA ALA A 306 -42.58 1.78 68.61
C ALA A 306 -43.39 2.32 69.81
N PHE A 307 -43.27 3.61 70.11
CA PHE A 307 -44.00 4.24 71.22
C PHE A 307 -45.43 4.62 70.86
N SER A 308 -45.80 4.56 69.58
CA SER A 308 -47.09 5.03 69.05
C SER A 308 -48.24 4.04 69.27
N ASP A 309 -47.99 2.73 69.11
CA ASP A 309 -49.05 1.70 69.03
C ASP A 309 -48.76 0.43 69.85
N GLY A 310 -49.48 0.27 70.97
CA GLY A 310 -50.08 -1.00 71.42
C GLY A 310 -49.28 -2.22 71.91
N GLU A 311 -48.08 -2.56 71.42
CA GLU A 311 -47.53 -3.92 71.64
C GLU A 311 -46.70 -4.12 72.94
N VAL A 312 -47.01 -5.20 73.65
CA VAL A 312 -46.61 -5.50 75.04
C VAL A 312 -45.14 -5.96 75.17
N CYS A 313 -44.48 -6.36 74.09
CA CYS A 313 -43.15 -6.99 74.10
C CYS A 313 -41.99 -6.00 74.31
N VAL A 314 -42.05 -4.79 73.75
CA VAL A 314 -40.94 -3.82 73.82
C VAL A 314 -40.94 -3.01 75.13
N ARG A 315 -42.11 -2.81 75.75
CA ARG A 315 -42.18 -2.26 77.12
C ARG A 315 -41.51 -3.15 78.16
N LYS A 316 -41.52 -4.47 77.96
CA LYS A 316 -40.83 -5.45 78.82
C LYS A 316 -39.30 -5.40 78.68
N LEU A 317 -38.78 -4.80 77.59
CA LEU A 317 -37.36 -4.58 77.34
C LEU A 317 -36.88 -3.17 77.71
N ARG A 318 -37.77 -2.25 78.11
CA ARG A 318 -37.42 -0.83 78.37
C ARG A 318 -36.37 -0.64 79.47
N SER A 319 -36.44 -1.41 80.56
CA SER A 319 -35.42 -1.40 81.61
C SER A 319 -34.07 -1.88 81.10
N LEU A 320 -34.05 -2.85 80.19
CA LEU A 320 -32.81 -3.32 79.56
C LEU A 320 -32.20 -2.24 78.64
N LEU A 321 -33.02 -1.43 77.96
CA LEU A 321 -32.56 -0.42 76.99
C LEU A 321 -32.11 0.91 77.62
N ASP A 322 -32.78 1.36 78.69
CA ASP A 322 -32.37 2.55 79.45
C ASP A 322 -31.02 2.31 80.15
N ASP A 323 -30.78 1.09 80.67
CA ASP A 323 -29.50 0.66 81.24
C ASP A 323 -28.34 0.60 80.21
N LEU A 324 -28.65 0.70 78.91
CA LEU A 324 -27.71 0.66 77.78
C LEU A 324 -27.51 2.03 77.09
N GLY A 325 -28.25 3.09 77.44
CA GLY A 325 -27.93 4.50 77.10
C GLY A 325 -28.45 5.10 75.76
N ILE A 326 -29.66 4.75 75.29
CA ILE A 326 -30.17 5.09 73.93
C ILE A 326 -31.30 6.19 73.93
N VAL A 327 -31.35 7.15 72.96
CA VAL A 327 -32.24 8.38 72.89
C VAL A 327 -33.38 8.30 71.83
N VAL A 328 -34.55 8.99 72.01
CA VAL A 328 -35.83 8.83 71.24
C VAL A 328 -36.54 10.18 70.88
N PHE A 329 -37.23 10.35 69.71
CA PHE A 329 -37.93 11.60 69.24
C PHE A 329 -39.48 11.54 69.01
N ASP A 330 -40.18 12.68 68.74
CA ASP A 330 -41.65 12.83 68.48
C ASP A 330 -42.07 12.84 66.97
N PRO A 331 -42.80 11.82 66.47
CA PRO A 331 -43.21 11.68 65.06
C PRO A 331 -44.19 12.74 64.50
N ARG A 332 -44.77 13.62 65.32
CA ARG A 332 -45.89 14.48 64.89
C ARG A 332 -45.51 15.66 63.97
N LEU A 333 -44.24 16.10 63.93
CA LEU A 333 -43.79 17.31 63.20
C LEU A 333 -43.50 17.09 61.71
N HIS A 334 -43.38 15.85 61.24
CA HIS A 334 -43.05 15.49 59.84
C HIS A 334 -44.02 14.47 59.26
N ARG A 335 -45.26 14.49 59.77
CA ARG A 335 -46.29 13.45 59.57
C ARG A 335 -46.71 13.23 58.11
N ASN A 336 -46.43 14.20 57.24
CA ASN A 336 -46.77 14.15 55.81
C ASN A 336 -45.53 14.03 54.90
N HIS A 337 -44.34 13.78 55.44
CA HIS A 337 -43.10 13.73 54.68
C HIS A 337 -43.02 12.41 53.89
N PRO A 338 -42.88 12.39 52.55
CA PRO A 338 -42.97 11.16 51.74
C PRO A 338 -41.96 10.08 52.17
N TYR A 339 -40.71 10.46 52.46
CA TYR A 339 -39.73 9.53 53.02
C TYR A 339 -40.15 8.96 54.38
N LEU A 340 -40.83 9.72 55.23
CA LEU A 340 -41.27 9.25 56.54
C LEU A 340 -42.63 8.57 56.50
N ILE A 341 -43.49 8.85 55.51
CA ILE A 341 -44.73 8.10 55.25
C ILE A 341 -44.38 6.73 54.68
N ASN A 342 -43.41 6.66 53.76
CA ASN A 342 -43.02 5.44 53.07
C ASN A 342 -41.96 4.64 53.83
N ASN A 343 -41.16 5.29 54.69
CA ASN A 343 -40.19 4.65 55.59
C ASN A 343 -40.52 4.92 57.07
N VAL A 344 -41.80 4.85 57.50
CA VAL A 344 -42.07 4.55 58.91
C VAL A 344 -41.57 3.12 59.13
N PRO A 345 -40.48 2.87 59.85
CA PRO A 345 -40.07 1.50 60.10
C PRO A 345 -41.09 0.91 61.09
N ALA A 346 -41.70 -0.21 60.71
CA ALA A 346 -42.37 -1.07 61.68
C ALA A 346 -41.33 -1.46 62.75
N CYS A 347 -41.72 -1.39 64.03
CA CYS A 347 -40.86 -1.82 65.11
C CYS A 347 -40.54 -3.30 64.90
N ASP A 348 -39.26 -3.59 64.61
CA ASP A 348 -38.79 -4.93 64.28
C ASP A 348 -38.09 -5.55 65.51
N PRO A 349 -38.66 -6.62 66.11
CA PRO A 349 -38.04 -7.36 67.21
C PRO A 349 -36.59 -7.80 66.94
N TYR A 350 -36.23 -8.04 65.68
CA TYR A 350 -34.89 -8.49 65.26
C TYR A 350 -33.83 -7.40 65.42
N ARG A 351 -34.16 -6.13 65.18
CA ARG A 351 -33.22 -5.00 65.34
C ARG A 351 -32.95 -4.68 66.81
N VAL A 352 -33.92 -4.94 67.69
CA VAL A 352 -33.77 -4.81 69.15
C VAL A 352 -32.82 -5.90 69.67
N LEU A 353 -32.93 -7.13 69.15
CA LEU A 353 -32.02 -8.25 69.40
C LEU A 353 -30.57 -7.93 69.00
N ALA A 354 -30.36 -7.31 67.85
CA ALA A 354 -29.05 -6.92 67.36
C ALA A 354 -28.38 -5.85 68.24
N LEU A 355 -29.11 -4.80 68.62
CA LEU A 355 -28.64 -3.74 69.52
C LEU A 355 -28.31 -4.28 70.92
N VAL A 356 -29.12 -5.21 71.43
CA VAL A 356 -28.85 -5.92 72.69
C VAL A 356 -27.59 -6.80 72.56
N SER A 357 -27.41 -7.53 71.45
CA SER A 357 -26.24 -8.38 71.20
C SER A 357 -24.91 -7.60 71.09
N LEU A 358 -24.97 -6.41 70.49
CA LEU A 358 -23.80 -5.54 70.27
C LEU A 358 -23.28 -4.92 71.58
N ILE A 359 -24.18 -4.54 72.50
CA ILE A 359 -23.80 -3.87 73.76
C ILE A 359 -23.49 -4.91 74.86
N LEU A 360 -24.13 -6.09 74.84
CA LEU A 360 -23.87 -7.21 75.77
C LEU A 360 -22.43 -7.75 75.68
N ALA A 361 -21.82 -7.75 74.49
CA ALA A 361 -20.43 -8.18 74.29
C ALA A 361 -19.41 -7.36 75.12
N SER A 362 -19.81 -6.18 75.60
CA SER A 362 -18.99 -5.24 76.38
C SER A 362 -19.47 -5.00 77.82
N TYR A 363 -20.55 -5.64 78.27
CA TYR A 363 -21.20 -5.36 79.57
C TYR A 363 -20.68 -6.29 80.69
N PRO A 364 -20.03 -5.79 81.76
CA PRO A 364 -19.45 -6.64 82.79
C PRO A 364 -20.43 -6.80 83.96
N THR A 365 -21.16 -7.92 84.05
CA THR A 365 -21.54 -8.63 85.31
C THR A 365 -22.61 -9.70 85.07
N ALA A 366 -22.62 -10.69 85.97
CA ALA A 366 -23.44 -11.90 86.02
C ALA A 366 -24.97 -11.68 86.17
N ARG A 367 -25.60 -10.91 85.26
CA ARG A 367 -27.07 -10.85 85.17
C ARG A 367 -27.59 -12.15 84.55
N ALA A 368 -28.40 -12.88 85.30
CA ALA A 368 -29.14 -14.03 84.77
C ALA A 368 -30.29 -13.54 83.89
N ILE A 369 -30.39 -14.08 82.67
CA ILE A 369 -31.52 -13.86 81.78
C ILE A 369 -32.70 -14.67 82.31
N THR A 370 -33.85 -14.03 82.48
CA THR A 370 -35.07 -14.67 82.98
C THR A 370 -35.70 -15.59 81.90
N HIS A 371 -36.52 -16.55 82.32
CA HIS A 371 -37.21 -17.46 81.40
C HIS A 371 -38.05 -16.70 80.35
N ASP A 372 -38.67 -15.58 80.72
CA ASP A 372 -39.49 -14.77 79.84
C ASP A 372 -38.66 -13.96 78.84
N GLU A 373 -37.49 -13.43 79.26
CA GLU A 373 -36.53 -12.81 78.34
C GLU A 373 -35.93 -13.85 77.38
N ALA A 374 -35.58 -15.06 77.85
CA ALA A 374 -35.00 -16.13 77.02
C ALA A 374 -36.01 -16.81 76.09
N ALA A 375 -37.30 -16.79 76.42
CA ALA A 375 -38.38 -17.22 75.54
C ALA A 375 -38.63 -16.18 74.45
N VAL A 376 -38.65 -14.88 74.80
CA VAL A 376 -38.77 -13.78 73.82
C VAL A 376 -37.57 -13.73 72.88
N LEU A 377 -36.34 -13.95 73.38
CA LEU A 377 -35.14 -14.05 72.55
C LEU A 377 -35.16 -15.31 71.66
N ARG A 378 -35.70 -16.45 72.13
CA ARG A 378 -35.84 -17.68 71.33
C ARG A 378 -36.93 -17.59 70.28
N GLU A 379 -38.09 -17.03 70.59
CA GLU A 379 -39.14 -16.75 69.58
C GLU A 379 -38.59 -15.78 68.54
N ALA A 380 -37.95 -14.69 68.98
CA ALA A 380 -37.37 -13.75 68.06
C ALA A 380 -36.12 -14.28 67.32
N LEU A 381 -35.48 -15.38 67.79
CA LEU A 381 -34.47 -16.18 67.07
C LEU A 381 -35.08 -17.25 66.15
N TYR A 382 -36.25 -17.77 66.46
CA TYR A 382 -36.95 -18.78 65.66
C TYR A 382 -37.67 -18.16 64.48
N ASP A 383 -38.13 -16.93 64.67
CA ASP A 383 -38.73 -16.10 63.63
C ASP A 383 -37.65 -15.28 62.90
N LEU A 384 -36.36 -15.37 63.28
CA LEU A 384 -35.23 -14.73 62.59
C LEU A 384 -35.05 -15.41 61.22
N ASP A 385 -35.73 -14.90 60.20
CA ASP A 385 -35.58 -15.33 58.81
C ASP A 385 -34.28 -14.76 58.16
N ASP A 386 -33.44 -14.06 58.94
CA ASP A 386 -32.23 -13.35 58.50
C ASP A 386 -30.93 -13.99 59.04
N TYR A 387 -30.24 -14.67 58.13
CA TYR A 387 -29.11 -15.57 58.39
C TYR A 387 -27.81 -14.89 58.83
N GLU A 388 -27.50 -13.68 58.35
CA GLU A 388 -26.25 -12.97 58.71
C GLU A 388 -26.33 -12.35 60.10
N MET A 389 -27.54 -11.89 60.44
CA MET A 389 -27.83 -11.47 61.81
C MET A 389 -27.92 -12.68 62.74
N GLU A 390 -28.50 -13.78 62.28
CA GLU A 390 -28.45 -15.06 63.00
C GLU A 390 -27.00 -15.42 63.30
N GLU A 391 -26.08 -15.38 62.34
CA GLU A 391 -24.67 -15.76 62.54
C GLU A 391 -23.91 -14.82 63.49
N HIS A 392 -24.09 -13.50 63.41
CA HIS A 392 -23.44 -12.56 64.34
C HIS A 392 -24.03 -12.63 65.76
N VAL A 393 -25.35 -12.82 65.86
CA VAL A 393 -26.08 -13.01 67.11
C VAL A 393 -25.74 -14.39 67.70
N LEU A 394 -25.59 -15.43 66.86
CA LEU A 394 -25.21 -16.80 67.21
C LEU A 394 -23.72 -16.96 67.50
N ASP A 395 -22.80 -16.16 66.95
CA ASP A 395 -21.37 -16.19 67.29
C ASP A 395 -21.14 -15.56 68.68
N ASN A 396 -21.91 -14.52 69.02
CA ASN A 396 -21.89 -13.92 70.35
C ASN A 396 -22.74 -14.71 71.38
N LEU A 397 -23.78 -15.42 70.93
CA LEU A 397 -24.53 -16.39 71.73
C LEU A 397 -23.90 -17.81 71.72
N GLY A 398 -22.91 -18.07 70.87
CA GLY A 398 -22.34 -19.39 70.51
C GLY A 398 -21.51 -20.04 71.60
N LEU A 399 -21.35 -19.34 72.72
CA LEU A 399 -20.97 -19.91 74.01
C LEU A 399 -22.07 -20.83 74.60
N LEU A 400 -23.24 -20.92 73.96
CA LEU A 400 -24.38 -21.74 74.37
C LEU A 400 -24.49 -23.01 73.48
N LYS A 401 -24.60 -24.18 74.14
CA LYS A 401 -24.51 -25.53 73.51
C LYS A 401 -25.80 -25.99 72.79
N ILE A 402 -25.88 -25.97 71.45
CA ILE A 402 -27.00 -26.59 70.68
C ILE A 402 -26.55 -27.00 69.24
N TRP A 403 -26.99 -28.16 68.67
CA TRP A 403 -27.42 -28.45 67.24
C TRP A 403 -27.35 -29.95 66.74
N ASN A 404 -28.18 -30.31 65.73
CA ASN A 404 -28.43 -31.63 65.06
C ASN A 404 -28.53 -31.49 63.50
N SER A 405 -28.13 -32.48 62.69
CA SER A 405 -28.18 -32.45 61.20
C SER A 405 -29.50 -32.97 60.57
N TYR A 406 -30.05 -32.27 59.57
CA TYR A 406 -31.25 -32.65 58.78
C TYR A 406 -30.98 -33.72 57.70
N GLY A 407 -31.93 -34.64 57.51
CA GLY A 407 -32.07 -35.59 56.40
C GLY A 407 -33.41 -36.33 56.55
N PRO A 408 -34.04 -36.87 55.49
CA PRO A 408 -35.35 -37.53 55.63
C PRO A 408 -35.23 -38.65 56.66
N ARG A 409 -36.19 -38.67 57.60
CA ARG A 409 -36.27 -39.67 58.68
C ARG A 409 -35.90 -41.04 58.12
N PRO A 410 -34.86 -41.73 58.64
CA PRO A 410 -34.78 -43.15 58.43
C PRO A 410 -36.07 -43.73 59.02
N LYS A 411 -36.77 -44.54 58.24
CA LYS A 411 -37.94 -45.28 58.72
C LYS A 411 -37.52 -46.03 59.98
N ALA A 412 -38.11 -45.65 61.11
CA ALA A 412 -38.03 -46.27 62.43
C ALA A 412 -36.62 -46.61 62.96
N GLY A 413 -36.11 -45.79 63.89
CA GLY A 413 -35.19 -46.24 64.95
C GLY A 413 -33.67 -46.14 64.71
N GLY A 414 -33.20 -45.59 63.59
CA GLY A 414 -31.77 -45.40 63.35
C GLY A 414 -31.25 -44.03 63.81
N HIS A 415 -30.48 -43.99 64.90
CA HIS A 415 -29.68 -42.81 65.26
C HIS A 415 -28.52 -42.64 64.26
N ARG A 416 -28.35 -41.44 63.69
CA ARG A 416 -27.11 -41.05 63.00
C ARG A 416 -26.11 -40.52 64.05
N PRO A 417 -24.82 -40.85 63.95
CA PRO A 417 -23.82 -40.27 64.83
C PRO A 417 -23.63 -38.78 64.53
N LEU A 418 -23.50 -37.99 65.60
CA LEU A 418 -23.10 -36.58 65.53
C LEU A 418 -21.68 -36.52 64.95
N ILE A 419 -21.49 -35.75 63.86
CA ILE A 419 -20.16 -35.56 63.27
C ILE A 419 -19.50 -34.36 63.95
N GLN A 420 -18.23 -34.54 64.30
CA GLN A 420 -17.38 -33.45 64.76
C GLN A 420 -17.00 -32.58 63.56
N ALA A 421 -17.35 -31.30 63.59
CA ALA A 421 -16.98 -30.37 62.51
C ALA A 421 -15.45 -30.15 62.41
N GLN A 422 -14.72 -30.35 63.51
CA GLN A 422 -13.26 -30.26 63.56
C GLN A 422 -12.55 -31.35 62.71
N GLY A 423 -11.88 -30.97 61.61
CA GLY A 423 -11.02 -31.84 60.78
C GLY A 423 -11.57 -32.27 59.41
N SER A 424 -12.80 -31.87 59.05
CA SER A 424 -13.40 -32.12 57.73
C SER A 424 -13.03 -31.03 56.71
N VAL A 425 -13.20 -31.26 55.40
CA VAL A 425 -12.93 -30.26 54.33
C VAL A 425 -14.20 -29.92 53.54
N PHE A 426 -14.36 -28.65 53.15
CA PHE A 426 -15.50 -28.19 52.33
C PHE A 426 -15.02 -27.30 51.16
N ILE A 427 -15.86 -27.17 50.12
CA ILE A 427 -15.58 -26.34 48.94
C ILE A 427 -16.62 -25.23 48.87
N GLU A 428 -16.18 -23.98 48.95
CA GLU A 428 -17.05 -22.80 48.86
C GLU A 428 -17.74 -22.67 47.50
N HIS A 429 -19.07 -22.56 47.49
CA HIS A 429 -19.88 -22.05 46.35
C HIS A 429 -19.81 -22.80 45.00
N TYR A 430 -19.42 -24.08 44.95
CA TYR A 430 -19.33 -24.84 43.68
C TYR A 430 -20.08 -26.19 43.70
N TYR A 431 -21.41 -26.15 43.68
CA TYR A 431 -22.31 -27.32 43.71
C TYR A 431 -22.21 -28.28 42.50
N ASP A 432 -21.60 -27.84 41.40
CA ASP A 432 -21.49 -28.59 40.13
C ASP A 432 -20.38 -29.66 40.10
N LEU A 433 -19.53 -29.73 41.14
CA LEU A 433 -18.50 -30.77 41.27
C LEU A 433 -19.05 -32.17 41.62
N THR A 434 -20.31 -32.25 42.03
CA THR A 434 -21.04 -33.50 42.32
C THR A 434 -20.98 -34.49 41.14
N ASN A 435 -20.95 -33.97 39.91
CA ASN A 435 -20.86 -34.77 38.68
C ASN A 435 -19.42 -35.24 38.32
N LEU A 436 -18.38 -34.76 39.02
CA LEU A 436 -16.98 -35.17 38.85
C LEU A 436 -16.56 -36.28 39.86
N GLY A 437 -17.53 -36.80 40.62
CA GLY A 437 -17.43 -37.98 41.49
C GLY A 437 -17.75 -37.65 42.96
N ASN A 438 -18.78 -38.30 43.54
CA ASN A 438 -19.13 -38.16 44.96
C ASN A 438 -17.92 -38.51 45.86
N HIS A 439 -17.66 -37.67 46.86
CA HIS A 439 -16.61 -37.85 47.86
C HIS A 439 -17.25 -37.90 49.27
N GLU A 440 -16.85 -38.87 50.09
CA GLU A 440 -17.39 -39.05 51.46
C GLU A 440 -16.89 -37.97 52.45
N ASP A 441 -15.79 -37.29 52.13
CA ASP A 441 -15.09 -36.35 53.05
C ASP A 441 -15.31 -34.87 52.71
N VAL A 442 -16.09 -34.57 51.67
CA VAL A 442 -16.32 -33.19 51.19
C VAL A 442 -17.75 -32.77 51.51
N ILE A 443 -17.89 -31.81 52.42
CA ILE A 443 -19.20 -31.24 52.80
C ILE A 443 -19.63 -30.27 51.68
N SER A 444 -20.79 -30.54 51.08
CA SER A 444 -21.41 -29.74 50.03
C SER A 444 -22.80 -29.30 50.50
N ASP A 445 -22.84 -28.23 51.29
CA ASP A 445 -24.05 -27.70 51.92
C ASP A 445 -24.12 -26.18 51.69
N PRO A 446 -25.31 -25.55 51.53
CA PRO A 446 -25.40 -24.10 51.36
C PRO A 446 -24.98 -23.25 52.57
N TYR A 447 -24.82 -23.85 53.74
CA TYR A 447 -24.52 -23.16 54.99
C TYR A 447 -23.03 -23.24 55.37
N LEU A 448 -22.16 -22.88 54.43
CA LEU A 448 -20.70 -23.13 54.48
C LEU A 448 -19.96 -22.36 55.59
N SER A 449 -20.41 -21.14 55.92
CA SER A 449 -19.81 -20.30 56.96
C SER A 449 -19.95 -20.91 58.36
N HIS A 450 -21.05 -21.63 58.60
CA HIS A 450 -21.28 -22.32 59.87
C HIS A 450 -20.33 -23.51 60.07
N PHE A 451 -19.85 -24.15 59.00
CA PHE A 451 -18.92 -25.29 59.11
C PHE A 451 -17.47 -24.85 59.41
N GLU A 452 -17.05 -23.66 58.95
CA GLU A 452 -15.76 -23.05 59.36
C GLU A 452 -15.75 -22.71 60.85
N ASN A 453 -16.82 -22.08 61.34
CA ASN A 453 -16.97 -21.69 62.75
C ASN A 453 -17.00 -22.90 63.71
N LEU A 454 -17.28 -24.10 63.17
CA LEU A 454 -17.32 -25.36 63.91
C LEU A 454 -16.04 -26.23 63.73
N GLY A 455 -15.08 -25.81 62.90
CA GLY A 455 -13.73 -26.43 62.79
C GLY A 455 -13.40 -27.19 61.49
N ALA A 456 -14.24 -27.10 60.45
CA ALA A 456 -13.91 -27.64 59.13
C ALA A 456 -12.95 -26.70 58.38
N HIS A 457 -12.14 -27.23 57.46
CA HIS A 457 -11.15 -26.47 56.70
C HIS A 457 -11.61 -26.20 55.26
N PRO A 458 -11.45 -24.99 54.72
CA PRO A 458 -11.75 -24.68 53.33
C PRO A 458 -10.71 -25.31 52.39
N LEU A 459 -11.15 -26.02 51.36
CA LEU A 459 -10.30 -26.52 50.28
C LEU A 459 -10.39 -25.59 49.06
N SER A 460 -9.27 -25.00 48.64
CA SER A 460 -9.26 -24.14 47.46
C SER A 460 -9.60 -24.93 46.19
N LEU A 461 -10.35 -24.30 45.28
CA LEU A 461 -10.78 -24.91 44.02
C LEU A 461 -9.58 -25.44 43.19
N THR A 462 -8.45 -24.73 43.24
CA THR A 462 -7.21 -25.15 42.58
C THR A 462 -6.60 -26.41 43.20
N ALA A 463 -6.58 -26.52 44.53
CA ALA A 463 -6.08 -27.71 45.22
C ALA A 463 -7.00 -28.93 44.97
N ALA A 464 -8.32 -28.72 44.93
CA ALA A 464 -9.28 -29.77 44.57
C ALA A 464 -9.03 -30.29 43.15
N ALA A 465 -8.84 -29.38 42.17
CA ALA A 465 -8.56 -29.77 40.79
C ALA A 465 -7.21 -30.49 40.64
N GLU A 466 -6.15 -29.99 41.27
CA GLU A 466 -4.78 -30.51 41.17
C GLU A 466 -4.61 -31.89 41.81
N PHE A 467 -5.14 -32.09 43.02
CA PHE A 467 -4.89 -33.32 43.78
C PHE A 467 -5.98 -34.39 43.62
N ARG A 468 -7.18 -34.04 43.16
CA ARG A 468 -8.33 -34.97 43.14
C ARG A 468 -8.95 -35.19 41.76
N VAL A 469 -8.99 -34.18 40.89
CA VAL A 469 -9.65 -34.27 39.56
C VAL A 469 -8.68 -34.65 38.44
N VAL A 470 -7.60 -33.88 38.24
CA VAL A 470 -6.62 -34.09 37.15
C VAL A 470 -5.95 -35.48 37.19
N PRO A 471 -5.51 -36.00 38.35
CA PRO A 471 -4.89 -37.34 38.41
C PRO A 471 -5.82 -38.46 37.92
N LYS A 472 -7.12 -38.38 38.21
CA LYS A 472 -8.11 -39.38 37.78
C LYS A 472 -8.30 -39.38 36.27
N ILE A 473 -8.26 -38.20 35.64
CA ILE A 473 -8.35 -38.05 34.17
C ILE A 473 -7.09 -38.62 33.51
N LEU A 474 -5.90 -38.29 34.03
CA LEU A 474 -4.63 -38.80 33.50
C LEU A 474 -4.47 -40.33 33.67
N GLN A 475 -5.06 -40.90 34.74
CA GLN A 475 -5.11 -42.35 34.98
C GLN A 475 -6.24 -43.05 34.21
N GLY A 476 -7.08 -42.31 33.47
CA GLY A 476 -8.19 -42.86 32.68
C GLY A 476 -9.40 -43.33 33.49
N THR A 477 -9.40 -43.11 34.81
CA THR A 477 -10.52 -43.44 35.72
C THR A 477 -11.70 -42.49 35.59
N LEU A 478 -11.46 -41.25 35.12
CA LEU A 478 -12.49 -40.28 34.76
C LEU A 478 -12.34 -39.93 33.27
N LYS A 479 -13.30 -40.35 32.43
CA LYS A 479 -13.29 -40.07 30.98
C LYS A 479 -14.08 -38.80 30.69
N LEU A 480 -13.48 -37.84 30.00
CA LEU A 480 -14.13 -36.60 29.55
C LEU A 480 -14.88 -36.75 28.22
N SER A 481 -15.28 -37.97 27.86
CA SER A 481 -15.92 -38.29 26.58
C SER A 481 -17.45 -38.07 26.56
N ALA A 482 -18.08 -37.83 27.71
CA ALA A 482 -19.52 -37.54 27.81
C ALA A 482 -19.76 -36.03 28.00
N ASP A 483 -20.79 -35.49 27.34
CA ASP A 483 -21.12 -34.05 27.32
C ASP A 483 -21.22 -33.44 28.72
N ILE A 484 -21.79 -34.18 29.67
CA ILE A 484 -22.00 -33.71 31.05
C ILE A 484 -20.67 -33.57 31.79
N THR A 485 -19.81 -34.59 31.75
CA THR A 485 -18.49 -34.56 32.42
C THR A 485 -17.53 -33.57 31.76
N ARG A 486 -17.62 -33.41 30.43
CA ARG A 486 -16.85 -32.42 29.66
C ARG A 486 -17.28 -31.00 30.01
N ALA A 487 -18.58 -30.72 30.05
CA ALA A 487 -19.11 -29.42 30.44
C ALA A 487 -18.76 -29.07 31.90
N ALA A 488 -18.84 -30.04 32.82
CA ALA A 488 -18.45 -29.85 34.21
C ALA A 488 -16.96 -29.50 34.36
N TYR A 489 -16.06 -30.18 33.62
CA TYR A 489 -14.64 -29.85 33.62
C TYR A 489 -14.35 -28.47 33.01
N ILE A 490 -15.02 -28.12 31.92
CA ILE A 490 -14.89 -26.79 31.28
C ILE A 490 -15.32 -25.68 32.25
N ARG A 491 -16.41 -25.87 33.01
CA ARG A 491 -16.86 -24.94 34.07
C ARG A 491 -15.85 -24.81 35.20
N LEU A 492 -15.35 -25.94 35.72
CA LEU A 492 -14.30 -25.97 36.74
C LEU A 492 -13.05 -25.20 36.28
N PHE A 493 -12.63 -25.43 35.04
CA PHE A 493 -11.48 -24.76 34.45
C PHE A 493 -11.71 -23.25 34.26
N SER A 494 -12.93 -22.84 33.87
CA SER A 494 -13.35 -21.43 33.79
C SER A 494 -13.21 -20.70 35.13
N GLU A 495 -13.64 -21.34 36.22
CA GLU A 495 -13.56 -20.76 37.55
C GLU A 495 -12.11 -20.64 38.05
N ILE A 496 -11.26 -21.63 37.76
CA ILE A 496 -9.83 -21.54 38.08
C ILE A 496 -9.15 -20.42 37.29
N ILE A 497 -9.54 -20.20 36.03
CA ILE A 497 -9.08 -19.04 35.24
C ILE A 497 -9.56 -17.72 35.85
N ARG A 498 -10.83 -17.63 36.29
CA ARG A 498 -11.38 -16.45 36.97
C ARG A 498 -10.57 -16.10 38.23
N ILE A 499 -10.22 -17.10 39.03
CA ILE A 499 -9.35 -16.97 40.22
C ILE A 499 -7.93 -16.52 39.83
N ALA A 500 -7.36 -17.06 38.75
CA ALA A 500 -6.03 -16.65 38.27
C ALA A 500 -5.98 -15.20 37.75
N VAL A 501 -7.10 -14.65 37.29
CA VAL A 501 -7.17 -13.26 36.79
C VAL A 501 -7.47 -12.28 37.93
N GLY A 502 -8.53 -12.54 38.71
CA GLY A 502 -9.10 -11.59 39.68
C GLY A 502 -9.12 -12.04 41.14
N GLY A 503 -8.60 -13.23 41.45
CA GLY A 503 -8.58 -13.74 42.83
C GLY A 503 -7.57 -13.04 43.74
N THR A 504 -7.64 -13.33 45.04
CA THR A 504 -6.70 -12.83 46.06
C THR A 504 -5.25 -13.19 45.71
N LYS A 505 -4.26 -12.43 46.19
CA LYS A 505 -2.83 -12.62 45.83
C LYS A 505 -2.33 -14.07 46.02
N LYS A 506 -2.82 -14.77 47.05
CA LYS A 506 -2.49 -16.18 47.32
C LYS A 506 -3.20 -17.12 46.33
N ALA A 507 -4.53 -17.01 46.21
CA ALA A 507 -5.33 -17.84 45.29
C ALA A 507 -4.91 -17.65 43.83
N LYS A 508 -4.61 -16.42 43.43
CA LYS A 508 -4.09 -16.06 42.11
C LYS A 508 -2.74 -16.74 41.82
N ARG A 509 -1.82 -16.77 42.79
CA ARG A 509 -0.52 -17.46 42.63
C ARG A 509 -0.70 -18.97 42.48
N GLU A 510 -1.56 -19.58 43.29
CA GLU A 510 -1.86 -21.01 43.24
C GLU A 510 -2.51 -21.39 41.91
N ALA A 511 -3.55 -20.67 41.49
CA ALA A 511 -4.25 -20.88 40.22
C ALA A 511 -3.33 -20.65 39.00
N THR A 512 -2.50 -19.59 39.02
CA THR A 512 -1.53 -19.32 37.95
C THR A 512 -0.46 -20.41 37.87
N ARG A 513 0.03 -20.93 39.00
CA ARG A 513 0.97 -22.05 39.05
C ARG A 513 0.35 -23.31 38.42
N PHE A 514 -0.87 -23.66 38.86
CA PHE A 514 -1.60 -24.81 38.34
C PHE A 514 -1.83 -24.73 36.83
N ILE A 515 -2.22 -23.55 36.32
CA ILE A 515 -2.43 -23.31 34.89
C ILE A 515 -1.13 -23.41 34.08
N LYS A 516 -0.02 -22.85 34.59
CA LYS A 516 1.26 -22.82 33.86
C LYS A 516 2.03 -24.13 33.90
N GLN A 517 1.93 -24.89 34.99
CA GLN A 517 2.77 -26.07 35.24
C GLN A 517 2.01 -27.39 35.12
N GLY A 518 0.66 -27.36 35.08
CA GLY A 518 -0.17 -28.56 35.01
C GLY A 518 -0.55 -29.01 33.59
N ARG A 519 -0.87 -30.30 33.43
CA ARG A 519 -1.57 -30.86 32.25
C ARG A 519 -3.06 -30.65 32.40
N VAL A 520 -3.52 -29.42 32.14
CA VAL A 520 -4.87 -28.98 32.53
C VAL A 520 -5.75 -28.54 31.36
N ILE A 521 -5.19 -28.38 30.17
CA ILE A 521 -5.95 -27.93 29.00
C ILE A 521 -6.55 -29.13 28.29
N LEU A 522 -7.87 -29.10 28.16
CA LEU A 522 -8.63 -30.07 27.36
C LEU A 522 -8.39 -29.84 25.88
N CYS A 523 -7.94 -30.88 25.17
CA CYS A 523 -7.77 -30.91 23.73
C CYS A 523 -9.03 -31.41 23.01
N ARG A 524 -9.14 -31.16 21.69
CA ARG A 524 -10.29 -31.61 20.88
C ARG A 524 -10.45 -33.13 20.80
N ASP A 525 -9.38 -33.89 21.04
CA ASP A 525 -9.41 -35.35 21.13
C ASP A 525 -9.84 -35.87 22.52
N GLY A 526 -10.13 -34.98 23.47
CA GLY A 526 -10.53 -35.30 24.84
C GLY A 526 -9.37 -35.54 25.82
N THR A 527 -8.11 -35.39 25.39
CA THR A 527 -6.93 -35.53 26.25
C THR A 527 -6.59 -34.24 26.99
N LEU A 528 -5.84 -34.34 28.10
CA LEU A 528 -5.30 -33.17 28.81
C LEU A 528 -3.82 -32.97 28.47
N ARG A 529 -3.45 -31.77 28.02
CA ARG A 529 -2.06 -31.40 27.68
C ARG A 529 -1.60 -30.11 28.34
N PRO A 530 -0.28 -29.89 28.49
CA PRO A 530 0.27 -28.60 28.86
C PRO A 530 0.08 -27.57 27.74
N SER A 531 -0.06 -26.29 28.09
CA SER A 531 -0.15 -25.21 27.08
C SER A 531 1.05 -25.15 26.13
N ALA A 532 2.24 -25.49 26.62
CA ALA A 532 3.48 -25.48 25.85
C ALA A 532 3.52 -26.53 24.72
N GLU A 533 2.66 -27.54 24.74
CA GLU A 533 2.56 -28.55 23.66
C GLU A 533 1.50 -28.19 22.60
N LEU A 534 0.68 -27.18 22.86
CA LEU A 534 -0.47 -26.81 22.04
C LEU A 534 -0.20 -25.58 21.19
N PHE A 535 -0.84 -25.54 20.04
CA PHE A 535 -0.85 -24.37 19.15
C PHE A 535 -1.94 -23.39 19.55
N ASP A 536 -1.65 -22.10 19.36
CA ASP A 536 -2.66 -21.04 19.47
C ASP A 536 -3.70 -21.21 18.36
N ALA A 537 -4.98 -21.38 18.71
CA ALA A 537 -6.03 -21.65 17.74
C ALA A 537 -6.53 -20.38 17.00
N ASP A 538 -6.11 -19.18 17.44
CA ASP A 538 -6.34 -17.94 16.69
C ASP A 538 -5.30 -17.73 15.58
N GLU A 539 -4.21 -18.52 15.54
CA GLU A 539 -3.20 -18.49 14.47
C GLU A 539 -3.70 -19.24 13.22
N GLY A 540 -4.11 -18.47 12.20
CA GLY A 540 -4.66 -19.01 10.95
C GLY A 540 -3.73 -19.98 10.21
N LEU A 541 -2.40 -19.79 10.31
CA LEU A 541 -1.42 -20.70 9.70
C LEU A 541 -1.48 -22.10 10.33
N LEU A 542 -1.44 -22.16 11.67
CA LEU A 542 -1.32 -23.41 12.42
C LEU A 542 -2.60 -24.24 12.28
N THR A 543 -3.75 -23.59 12.43
CA THR A 543 -5.06 -24.23 12.28
C THR A 543 -5.26 -24.81 10.88
N HIS A 544 -4.79 -24.13 9.83
CA HIS A 544 -4.90 -24.61 8.45
C HIS A 544 -3.98 -25.81 8.15
N ILE A 545 -2.71 -25.75 8.56
CA ILE A 545 -1.73 -26.82 8.30
C ILE A 545 -2.05 -28.08 9.12
N PHE A 546 -2.37 -27.91 10.40
CA PHE A 546 -2.62 -28.98 11.34
C PHE A 546 -4.11 -29.25 11.59
N GLN A 547 -5.01 -28.89 10.66
CA GLN A 547 -6.47 -29.04 10.81
C GLN A 547 -6.93 -30.45 11.28
N ASN A 548 -6.17 -31.50 10.92
CA ASN A 548 -6.48 -32.90 11.26
C ASN A 548 -5.82 -33.37 12.56
N ALA A 549 -4.93 -32.57 13.16
CA ALA A 549 -4.20 -32.91 14.39
C ALA A 549 -4.96 -32.39 15.63
N THR A 550 -6.12 -32.98 15.92
CA THR A 550 -7.03 -32.59 17.01
C THR A 550 -6.36 -32.53 18.39
N ALA A 551 -5.34 -33.36 18.61
CA ALA A 551 -4.54 -33.37 19.83
C ALA A 551 -3.63 -32.15 20.03
N LYS A 552 -3.40 -31.33 18.99
CA LYS A 552 -2.51 -30.15 19.04
C LYS A 552 -3.24 -28.84 19.33
N PHE A 553 -4.57 -28.87 19.42
CA PHE A 553 -5.40 -27.70 19.70
C PHE A 553 -6.25 -27.92 20.95
N ALA A 554 -6.49 -26.84 21.69
CA ALA A 554 -7.47 -26.84 22.77
C ALA A 554 -8.88 -27.11 22.21
N ASP A 555 -9.71 -27.72 23.04
CA ASP A 555 -11.13 -27.89 22.76
C ASP A 555 -11.83 -26.55 22.53
N ASP A 556 -12.87 -26.49 21.68
CA ASP A 556 -13.50 -25.21 21.32
C ASP A 556 -14.15 -24.52 22.54
N GLY A 557 -14.76 -25.30 23.44
CA GLY A 557 -15.32 -24.79 24.69
C GLY A 557 -14.24 -24.28 25.66
N ALA A 558 -13.11 -24.99 25.74
CA ALA A 558 -11.96 -24.56 26.53
C ALA A 558 -11.26 -23.33 25.91
N TRP A 559 -11.14 -23.28 24.59
CA TRP A 559 -10.50 -22.18 23.87
C TRP A 559 -11.28 -20.87 24.05
N ASN A 560 -12.61 -20.89 24.01
CA ASN A 560 -13.43 -19.70 24.24
C ASN A 560 -13.18 -19.05 25.62
N ILE A 561 -12.87 -19.85 26.63
CA ILE A 561 -12.51 -19.38 27.98
C ILE A 561 -11.06 -18.90 28.03
N ILE A 562 -10.15 -19.60 27.35
CA ILE A 562 -8.72 -19.28 27.32
C ILE A 562 -8.44 -18.01 26.51
N ARG A 563 -9.16 -17.79 25.41
CA ARG A 563 -8.89 -16.75 24.40
C ARG A 563 -8.72 -15.34 24.98
N PRO A 564 -9.57 -14.85 25.90
CA PRO A 564 -9.41 -13.52 26.53
C PRO A 564 -8.17 -13.41 27.43
N VAL A 565 -7.65 -14.54 27.92
CA VAL A 565 -6.56 -14.63 28.91
C VAL A 565 -5.35 -15.40 28.38
N ARG A 566 -5.24 -15.58 27.06
CA ARG A 566 -4.23 -16.44 26.40
C ARG A 566 -2.77 -16.11 26.77
N ASN A 567 -2.50 -14.87 27.20
CA ASN A 567 -1.18 -14.43 27.68
C ASN A 567 -0.74 -15.11 28.99
N LEU A 568 -1.67 -15.72 29.74
CA LEU A 568 -1.34 -16.54 30.91
C LEU A 568 -0.72 -17.89 30.53
N PHE A 569 -0.82 -18.28 29.25
CA PHE A 569 -0.44 -19.59 28.74
C PHE A 569 0.75 -19.49 27.78
N ALA A 570 1.50 -20.59 27.66
CA ALA A 570 2.69 -20.67 26.82
C ALA A 570 2.40 -21.35 25.46
N PHE A 571 1.26 -21.02 24.83
CA PHE A 571 0.91 -21.59 23.52
C PHE A 571 2.00 -21.30 22.48
N ARG A 572 2.25 -22.31 21.65
CA ARG A 572 3.19 -22.23 20.55
C ARG A 572 2.54 -21.43 19.41
N LYS A 573 3.24 -20.41 18.93
CA LYS A 573 2.73 -19.43 17.95
C LYS A 573 3.56 -19.49 16.67
N ALA A 574 2.99 -19.01 15.57
CA ALA A 574 3.68 -18.96 14.28
C ALA A 574 4.89 -17.99 14.32
N SER A 575 4.91 -17.05 15.27
CA SER A 575 6.08 -16.20 15.52
C SER A 575 7.35 -16.94 15.98
N ASP A 576 7.23 -18.18 16.48
CA ASP A 576 8.38 -19.04 16.76
C ASP A 576 8.84 -19.78 15.49
N LYS A 577 10.10 -19.54 15.11
CA LYS A 577 10.73 -20.12 13.92
C LYS A 577 10.73 -21.65 13.95
N ASN A 578 10.84 -22.28 15.12
CA ASN A 578 10.79 -23.74 15.22
C ASN A 578 9.39 -24.28 14.89
N VAL A 579 8.33 -23.53 15.22
CA VAL A 579 6.95 -23.89 14.85
C VAL A 579 6.75 -23.79 13.34
N VAL A 580 7.27 -22.75 12.69
CA VAL A 580 7.21 -22.61 11.22
C VAL A 580 8.00 -23.72 10.52
N ARG A 581 9.13 -24.15 11.10
CA ARG A 581 9.86 -25.33 10.62
C ARG A 581 9.01 -26.59 10.69
N GLU A 582 8.34 -26.84 11.82
CA GLU A 582 7.43 -27.98 11.97
C GLU A 582 6.27 -27.94 10.97
N CYS A 583 5.73 -26.76 10.68
CA CYS A 583 4.73 -26.58 9.63
C CYS A 583 5.27 -27.00 8.25
N ALA A 584 6.50 -26.62 7.91
CA ALA A 584 7.14 -27.00 6.66
C ALA A 584 7.42 -28.50 6.56
N GLU A 585 7.90 -29.11 7.65
CA GLU A 585 8.11 -30.55 7.75
C GLU A 585 6.80 -31.34 7.61
N GLU A 586 5.71 -30.84 8.20
CA GLU A 586 4.38 -31.43 8.05
C GLU A 586 3.89 -31.39 6.60
N VAL A 587 4.04 -30.25 5.91
CA VAL A 587 3.68 -30.11 4.50
C VAL A 587 4.56 -31.01 3.61
N LEU A 588 5.87 -31.12 3.88
CA LEU A 588 6.76 -32.05 3.18
C LEU A 588 6.32 -33.51 3.38
N ARG A 589 5.94 -33.88 4.60
CA ARG A 589 5.41 -35.21 4.89
C ARG A 589 4.14 -35.48 4.10
N ASP A 590 3.19 -34.54 4.08
CA ASP A 590 1.95 -34.65 3.29
C ASP A 590 2.24 -34.79 1.78
N ILE A 591 3.22 -34.05 1.24
CA ILE A 591 3.68 -34.17 -0.15
C ILE A 591 4.27 -35.57 -0.43
N SER A 592 5.15 -36.05 0.45
CA SER A 592 5.80 -37.35 0.31
C SER A 592 4.80 -38.52 0.39
N ALA A 593 3.80 -38.43 1.28
CA ALA A 593 2.74 -39.42 1.40
C ALA A 593 1.89 -39.50 0.13
N GLN A 594 1.55 -38.36 -0.48
CA GLN A 594 0.79 -38.33 -1.74
C GLN A 594 1.56 -38.88 -2.94
N ALA A 595 2.89 -38.77 -2.96
CA ALA A 595 3.70 -39.38 -4.03
C ALA A 595 3.64 -40.92 -4.02
N SER A 596 3.20 -41.53 -2.92
CA SER A 596 3.16 -42.99 -2.73
C SER A 596 1.77 -43.63 -2.86
N THR A 597 0.69 -42.85 -2.96
CA THR A 597 -0.69 -43.36 -2.99
C THR A 597 -1.52 -42.66 -4.07
N ASP A 598 -2.11 -43.45 -4.97
CA ASP A 598 -2.93 -43.03 -6.11
C ASP A 598 -4.35 -42.60 -5.68
N VAL A 599 -4.45 -41.70 -4.69
CA VAL A 599 -5.68 -41.39 -3.97
C VAL A 599 -6.36 -40.13 -4.52
N SER A 600 -7.62 -40.31 -4.93
CA SER A 600 -8.70 -39.38 -5.30
C SER A 600 -8.46 -37.86 -5.33
N GLY A 601 -9.05 -37.20 -6.35
CA GLY A 601 -8.89 -35.77 -6.68
C GLY A 601 -9.31 -34.71 -5.65
N GLN A 602 -9.76 -35.06 -4.44
CA GLN A 602 -10.06 -34.08 -3.37
C GLN A 602 -8.86 -33.77 -2.45
N ALA A 603 -7.84 -34.64 -2.37
CA ALA A 603 -6.68 -34.42 -1.49
C ALA A 603 -5.65 -33.43 -2.07
N LEU A 604 -5.62 -33.27 -3.39
CA LEU A 604 -4.69 -32.39 -4.12
C LEU A 604 -4.98 -30.88 -3.92
N PRO A 605 -6.23 -30.40 -4.01
CA PRO A 605 -6.56 -29.00 -3.72
C PRO A 605 -6.24 -28.58 -2.28
N MET A 606 -6.46 -29.49 -1.32
CA MET A 606 -6.22 -29.23 0.09
C MET A 606 -4.72 -29.12 0.40
N LEU A 607 -3.89 -30.00 -0.15
CA LEU A 607 -2.43 -29.93 -0.03
C LEU A 607 -1.87 -28.66 -0.68
N ARG A 608 -2.34 -28.33 -1.90
CA ARG A 608 -1.94 -27.09 -2.58
C ARG A 608 -2.33 -25.86 -1.75
N SER A 609 -3.50 -25.88 -1.11
CA SER A 609 -3.94 -24.81 -0.20
C SER A 609 -3.01 -24.67 1.01
N LYS A 610 -2.69 -25.77 1.71
CA LYS A 610 -1.75 -25.76 2.85
C LYS A 610 -0.37 -25.21 2.45
N ALA A 611 0.18 -25.70 1.34
CA ALA A 611 1.47 -25.26 0.81
C ALA A 611 1.46 -23.77 0.47
N SER A 612 0.44 -23.28 -0.24
CA SER A 612 0.30 -21.86 -0.58
C SER A 612 0.21 -20.97 0.67
N THR A 613 -0.60 -21.35 1.67
CA THR A 613 -0.72 -20.58 2.92
C THR A 613 0.61 -20.51 3.67
N LEU A 614 1.36 -21.62 3.74
CA LEU A 614 2.68 -21.66 4.35
C LEU A 614 3.68 -20.77 3.61
N VAL A 615 3.74 -20.89 2.29
CA VAL A 615 4.64 -20.08 1.45
C VAL A 615 4.34 -18.59 1.61
N GLN A 616 3.06 -18.21 1.62
CA GLN A 616 2.66 -16.81 1.81
C GLN A 616 3.03 -16.29 3.21
N TYR A 617 2.97 -17.14 4.23
CA TYR A 617 3.46 -16.80 5.57
C TYR A 617 4.98 -16.60 5.58
N ILE A 618 5.74 -17.52 4.95
CA ILE A 618 7.21 -17.46 4.82
C ILE A 618 7.63 -16.16 4.11
N TYR A 619 6.92 -15.75 3.07
CA TYR A 619 7.21 -14.50 2.38
C TYR A 619 7.12 -13.26 3.30
N ASN A 620 6.25 -13.28 4.30
CA ASN A 620 6.12 -12.18 5.26
C ASN A 620 7.09 -12.33 6.45
N HIS A 621 7.68 -13.51 6.65
CA HIS A 621 8.55 -13.83 7.78
C HIS A 621 9.78 -14.69 7.35
N PRO A 622 10.67 -14.16 6.49
CA PRO A 622 11.77 -14.95 5.92
C PRO A 622 12.89 -15.33 6.92
N ASP A 623 12.89 -14.77 8.14
CA ASP A 623 14.06 -14.79 9.00
C ASP A 623 14.30 -16.09 9.78
N GLY A 624 15.57 -16.48 9.87
CA GLY A 624 16.11 -17.53 10.76
C GLY A 624 15.87 -18.98 10.34
N ILE A 625 15.38 -19.21 9.13
CA ILE A 625 15.48 -20.48 8.42
C ILE A 625 16.08 -20.18 7.05
N ASP A 626 17.01 -21.01 6.59
CA ASP A 626 17.48 -20.95 5.20
C ASP A 626 16.45 -21.63 4.30
N TRP A 627 15.52 -20.82 3.78
CA TRP A 627 14.46 -21.28 2.89
C TRP A 627 14.94 -21.58 1.47
N MET A 628 16.19 -21.22 1.13
CA MET A 628 16.80 -21.53 -0.17
C MET A 628 17.41 -22.93 -0.21
N ASP A 629 17.46 -23.64 0.92
CA ASP A 629 17.87 -25.04 1.00
C ASP A 629 16.91 -25.92 0.17
N ASP A 630 17.49 -26.72 -0.74
CA ASP A 630 16.76 -27.59 -1.68
C ASP A 630 15.84 -28.61 -0.99
N LYS A 631 16.04 -28.90 0.31
CA LYS A 631 15.15 -29.76 1.08
C LYS A 631 13.72 -29.21 1.20
N TRP A 632 13.53 -27.88 1.11
CA TRP A 632 12.23 -27.24 1.25
C TRP A 632 11.42 -27.26 -0.05
N SER A 633 11.21 -28.45 -0.60
CA SER A 633 10.38 -28.69 -1.79
C SER A 633 8.88 -28.57 -1.50
N ILE A 634 8.46 -27.41 -0.98
CA ILE A 634 7.08 -27.12 -0.51
C ILE A 634 6.35 -26.12 -1.40
N VAL A 635 7.03 -25.47 -2.35
CA VAL A 635 6.42 -24.41 -3.16
C VAL A 635 5.69 -25.04 -4.35
N PRO A 636 4.38 -24.78 -4.54
CA PRO A 636 3.68 -25.22 -5.75
C PRO A 636 4.36 -24.66 -7.01
N ALA A 637 4.64 -25.52 -7.97
CA ALA A 637 5.31 -25.16 -9.22
C ALA A 637 4.31 -25.12 -10.38
N ASP A 638 4.25 -24.00 -11.10
CA ASP A 638 3.47 -23.90 -12.34
C ASP A 638 4.40 -24.10 -13.54
N VAL A 639 3.95 -24.91 -14.51
CA VAL A 639 4.64 -25.16 -15.77
C VAL A 639 3.70 -24.77 -16.90
N ILE A 640 4.24 -24.28 -18.03
CA ILE A 640 3.39 -23.92 -19.17
C ILE A 640 2.64 -25.15 -19.67
N SER A 641 1.31 -25.08 -19.62
CA SER A 641 0.40 -26.14 -20.06
C SER A 641 -0.27 -25.84 -21.39
N THR A 642 -0.10 -24.64 -21.95
CA THR A 642 -0.72 -24.24 -23.22
C THR A 642 0.06 -24.81 -24.41
N LEU A 643 -0.65 -25.45 -25.33
CA LEU A 643 -0.09 -25.82 -26.64
C LEU A 643 0.20 -24.54 -27.45
N PRO A 644 1.30 -24.48 -28.23
CA PRO A 644 2.25 -25.55 -28.55
C PRO A 644 3.40 -25.74 -27.53
N HIS A 645 3.55 -24.82 -26.56
CA HIS A 645 4.64 -24.79 -25.59
C HIS A 645 4.68 -26.01 -24.65
N SER A 646 3.53 -26.60 -24.30
CA SER A 646 3.46 -27.74 -23.37
C SER A 646 4.24 -29.00 -23.79
N SER A 647 4.55 -29.15 -25.09
CA SER A 647 5.29 -30.31 -25.63
C SER A 647 6.78 -30.33 -25.23
N HIS A 648 7.38 -29.16 -25.00
CA HIS A 648 8.79 -28.99 -24.62
C HIS A 648 8.96 -28.45 -23.20
N ALA A 649 7.87 -28.45 -22.42
CA ALA A 649 7.90 -28.08 -21.02
C ALA A 649 8.75 -29.07 -20.20
N PRO A 650 9.51 -28.60 -19.20
CA PRO A 650 10.37 -29.46 -18.40
C PRO A 650 9.54 -30.40 -17.53
N LYS A 651 9.95 -31.68 -17.45
CA LYS A 651 9.31 -32.69 -16.60
C LYS A 651 9.81 -32.53 -15.16
N LEU A 652 9.14 -31.67 -14.39
CA LEU A 652 9.50 -31.33 -13.02
C LEU A 652 8.45 -31.81 -12.02
N ALA A 653 8.84 -31.89 -10.74
CA ALA A 653 7.91 -32.18 -9.65
C ALA A 653 6.89 -31.05 -9.49
N LYS A 654 5.69 -31.38 -8.98
CA LYS A 654 4.60 -30.41 -8.73
C LYS A 654 4.93 -29.41 -7.62
N TYR A 655 5.86 -29.77 -6.73
CA TYR A 655 6.36 -28.91 -5.66
C TYR A 655 7.88 -28.88 -5.76
N LEU A 656 8.45 -27.68 -5.67
CA LEU A 656 9.88 -27.42 -5.82
C LEU A 656 10.35 -26.48 -4.70
N PRO A 657 11.67 -26.42 -4.44
CA PRO A 657 12.22 -25.43 -3.51
C PRO A 657 12.24 -24.04 -4.14
N PHE A 658 12.29 -23.01 -3.29
CA PHE A 658 12.33 -21.60 -3.71
C PHE A 658 13.48 -21.31 -4.68
N SER A 659 14.63 -21.98 -4.49
CA SER A 659 15.85 -21.87 -5.29
C SER A 659 15.70 -22.32 -6.75
N LYS A 660 14.66 -23.10 -7.08
CA LYS A 660 14.46 -23.72 -8.41
C LYS A 660 13.32 -23.10 -9.21
N LEU A 661 12.64 -22.10 -8.65
CA LEU A 661 11.50 -21.44 -9.28
C LEU A 661 11.88 -20.06 -9.80
N VAL A 662 11.31 -19.72 -10.95
CA VAL A 662 11.52 -18.45 -11.64
C VAL A 662 10.24 -17.60 -11.62
N LEU A 663 10.37 -16.28 -11.65
CA LEU A 663 9.21 -15.38 -11.72
C LEU A 663 8.45 -15.58 -13.04
N PRO A 664 7.11 -15.48 -13.04
CA PRO A 664 6.30 -15.55 -14.27
C PRO A 664 6.70 -14.56 -15.36
N ALA A 665 7.34 -13.45 -15.01
CA ALA A 665 7.82 -12.45 -15.96
C ALA A 665 8.87 -13.00 -16.94
N TYR A 666 9.63 -14.03 -16.56
CA TYR A 666 10.63 -14.67 -17.44
C TYR A 666 10.06 -15.86 -18.21
N ARG A 667 8.73 -16.01 -18.27
CA ARG A 667 8.08 -17.13 -18.93
C ARG A 667 8.53 -17.28 -20.38
N ASP A 668 8.58 -16.20 -21.14
CA ASP A 668 8.99 -16.24 -22.55
C ASP A 668 10.50 -16.42 -22.75
N THR A 669 11.29 -16.44 -21.66
CA THR A 669 12.76 -16.50 -21.68
C THR A 669 13.33 -17.85 -21.25
N VAL A 670 12.62 -18.64 -20.43
CA VAL A 670 13.18 -19.89 -19.85
C VAL A 670 12.18 -21.04 -19.72
N TRP A 671 11.02 -21.00 -20.37
CA TRP A 671 9.96 -21.98 -20.13
C TRP A 671 10.27 -23.44 -20.48
N THR A 672 11.28 -23.70 -21.32
CA THR A 672 11.71 -25.08 -21.60
C THR A 672 12.63 -25.64 -20.51
N GLN A 673 13.16 -24.78 -19.62
CA GLN A 673 14.17 -25.14 -18.62
C GLN A 673 13.64 -25.06 -17.19
N CYS A 674 12.80 -24.06 -16.88
CA CYS A 674 12.42 -23.73 -15.51
C CYS A 674 10.92 -23.90 -15.25
N ALA A 675 10.58 -24.13 -13.98
CA ALA A 675 9.23 -23.95 -13.47
C ALA A 675 9.05 -22.56 -12.87
N PHE A 676 7.80 -22.12 -12.76
CA PHE A 676 7.46 -20.77 -12.35
C PHE A 676 6.73 -20.75 -11.02
N PHE A 677 6.91 -19.65 -10.27
CA PHE A 677 6.00 -19.33 -9.18
C PHE A 677 4.58 -19.16 -9.73
N PRO A 678 3.54 -19.65 -9.03
CA PRO A 678 2.16 -19.33 -9.40
C PRO A 678 1.92 -17.82 -9.39
N GLU A 679 1.10 -17.32 -10.32
CA GLU A 679 0.86 -15.87 -10.47
C GLU A 679 0.36 -15.22 -9.16
N ASN A 680 -0.42 -15.97 -8.38
CA ASN A 680 -0.97 -15.56 -7.09
C ASN A 680 -0.06 -15.88 -5.88
N LEU A 681 1.13 -16.43 -6.10
CA LEU A 681 2.06 -16.87 -5.05
C LEU A 681 3.50 -16.41 -5.34
N GLN A 682 3.65 -15.18 -5.81
CA GLN A 682 4.96 -14.59 -6.08
C GLN A 682 5.67 -14.14 -4.78
N PRO A 683 7.01 -14.21 -4.72
CA PRO A 683 7.78 -13.70 -3.60
C PRO A 683 7.47 -12.25 -3.24
N SER A 684 7.30 -11.97 -1.95
CA SER A 684 7.08 -10.61 -1.44
C SER A 684 8.36 -9.77 -1.53
N ALA A 685 8.21 -8.44 -1.45
CA ALA A 685 9.37 -7.53 -1.36
C ALA A 685 10.27 -7.84 -0.14
N ALA A 686 9.69 -8.25 0.98
CA ALA A 686 10.44 -8.63 2.19
C ALA A 686 11.31 -9.86 1.94
N PHE A 687 10.76 -10.89 1.28
CA PHE A 687 11.49 -12.10 0.93
C PHE A 687 12.61 -11.83 -0.08
N ASN A 688 12.34 -11.04 -1.12
CA ASN A 688 13.32 -10.67 -2.14
C ASN A 688 14.48 -9.83 -1.59
N THR A 689 14.23 -9.02 -0.56
CA THR A 689 15.29 -8.25 0.10
C THR A 689 16.30 -9.17 0.79
N ARG A 690 15.83 -10.30 1.35
CA ARG A 690 16.68 -11.29 2.02
C ARG A 690 17.36 -12.24 1.04
N PHE A 691 16.64 -12.67 0.01
CA PHE A 691 17.08 -13.63 -1.00
C PHE A 691 17.01 -13.00 -2.39
N ASN A 692 17.94 -12.09 -2.70
CA ASN A 692 17.91 -11.27 -3.92
C ASN A 692 18.07 -12.05 -5.24
N THR A 693 18.46 -13.32 -5.19
CA THR A 693 18.57 -14.21 -6.35
C THR A 693 17.31 -15.01 -6.61
N VAL A 694 16.33 -15.04 -5.68
CA VAL A 694 15.12 -15.84 -5.85
C VAL A 694 14.32 -15.36 -7.07
N GLY A 695 13.80 -16.31 -7.85
CA GLY A 695 12.95 -15.99 -8.97
C GLY A 695 13.67 -15.44 -10.21
N ASN A 696 14.98 -15.23 -10.15
CA ASN A 696 15.78 -14.83 -11.31
C ASN A 696 16.38 -16.08 -11.98
N PRO A 697 16.23 -16.24 -13.31
CA PRO A 697 16.86 -17.35 -14.02
C PRO A 697 18.38 -17.18 -14.05
N ASP A 698 19.10 -18.30 -14.03
CA ASP A 698 20.54 -18.30 -14.28
C ASP A 698 20.83 -18.04 -15.77
N VAL A 699 21.97 -17.43 -16.08
CA VAL A 699 22.45 -17.25 -17.46
C VAL A 699 22.51 -18.60 -18.16
N GLN A 700 22.87 -19.65 -17.41
CA GLN A 700 22.92 -21.00 -17.92
C GLN A 700 21.56 -21.51 -18.41
N ASP A 701 20.48 -21.23 -17.68
CA ASP A 701 19.13 -21.65 -18.06
C ASP A 701 18.64 -20.89 -19.28
N ILE A 702 18.95 -19.59 -19.39
CA ILE A 702 18.60 -18.76 -20.55
C ILE A 702 19.31 -19.26 -21.82
N VAL A 703 20.60 -19.56 -21.75
CA VAL A 703 21.37 -20.06 -22.91
C VAL A 703 20.92 -21.48 -23.30
N ASN A 704 20.62 -22.34 -22.33
CA ASN A 704 20.04 -23.65 -22.60
C ASN A 704 18.67 -23.51 -23.27
N HIS A 705 17.85 -22.55 -22.82
CA HIS A 705 16.56 -22.25 -23.43
C HIS A 705 16.73 -21.84 -24.89
N LEU A 706 17.62 -20.89 -25.18
CA LEU A 706 17.94 -20.47 -26.56
C LEU A 706 18.38 -21.65 -27.43
N THR A 707 19.20 -22.54 -26.88
CA THR A 707 19.66 -23.74 -27.58
C THR A 707 18.49 -24.66 -27.95
N VAL A 708 17.52 -24.85 -27.05
CA VAL A 708 16.30 -25.62 -27.33
C VAL A 708 15.40 -24.91 -28.35
N LEU A 709 15.26 -23.59 -28.26
CA LEU A 709 14.52 -22.78 -29.24
C LEU A 709 15.07 -22.99 -30.65
N VAL A 710 16.39 -22.89 -30.83
CA VAL A 710 17.04 -23.00 -32.14
C VAL A 710 17.09 -24.44 -32.65
N ARG A 711 17.51 -25.40 -31.81
CA ARG A 711 17.76 -26.78 -32.23
C ARG A 711 16.48 -27.60 -32.39
N ASP A 712 15.58 -27.49 -31.43
CA ASP A 712 14.44 -28.41 -31.31
C ASP A 712 13.15 -27.79 -31.86
N LEU A 713 12.90 -26.50 -31.56
CA LEU A 713 11.64 -25.83 -31.91
C LEU A 713 11.67 -25.22 -33.30
N ALA A 714 12.74 -24.51 -33.68
CA ALA A 714 12.84 -23.81 -34.96
C ALA A 714 12.57 -24.71 -36.19
N PRO A 715 13.13 -25.93 -36.28
CA PRO A 715 12.85 -26.84 -37.41
C PRO A 715 11.42 -27.39 -37.43
N GLN A 716 10.75 -27.45 -36.28
CA GLN A 716 9.41 -28.05 -36.13
C GLN A 716 8.28 -27.03 -36.28
N TRP A 717 8.57 -25.75 -36.05
CA TRP A 717 7.59 -24.66 -36.01
C TRP A 717 7.60 -23.88 -37.33
N SER A 718 7.22 -24.53 -38.44
CA SER A 718 7.25 -23.95 -39.80
C SER A 718 6.00 -23.14 -40.20
N SER A 719 4.92 -23.19 -39.42
CA SER A 719 3.73 -22.35 -39.67
C SER A 719 3.98 -20.90 -39.25
N MET A 720 3.49 -19.93 -40.02
CA MET A 720 3.66 -18.49 -39.79
C MET A 720 3.41 -18.06 -38.33
N ASP A 721 2.28 -18.46 -37.72
CA ASP A 721 1.95 -18.10 -36.33
C ASP A 721 2.97 -18.63 -35.31
N ARG A 722 3.51 -19.83 -35.55
CA ARG A 722 4.51 -20.45 -34.66
C ARG A 722 5.89 -19.84 -34.86
N GLN A 723 6.27 -19.53 -36.10
CA GLN A 723 7.51 -18.80 -36.37
C GLN A 723 7.49 -17.43 -35.69
N LEU A 724 6.36 -16.71 -35.72
CA LEU A 724 6.21 -15.44 -35.01
C LEU A 724 6.36 -15.60 -33.49
N ALA A 725 5.71 -16.61 -32.89
CA ALA A 725 5.85 -16.90 -31.46
C ALA A 725 7.29 -17.25 -31.06
N LEU A 726 8.01 -18.01 -31.91
CA LEU A 726 9.41 -18.33 -31.71
C LEU A 726 10.30 -17.08 -31.78
N LYS A 727 10.10 -16.22 -32.80
CA LYS A 727 10.81 -14.94 -32.92
C LYS A 727 10.64 -14.09 -31.66
N ILE A 728 9.41 -13.94 -31.17
CA ILE A 728 9.12 -13.19 -29.93
C ILE A 728 9.93 -13.75 -28.76
N SER A 729 9.94 -15.07 -28.58
CA SER A 729 10.69 -15.73 -27.49
C SER A 729 12.21 -15.49 -27.64
N VAL A 730 12.74 -15.61 -28.86
CA VAL A 730 14.16 -15.40 -29.17
C VAL A 730 14.61 -13.96 -28.89
N PHE A 731 13.84 -12.97 -29.34
CA PHE A 731 14.15 -11.56 -29.06
C PHE A 731 14.04 -11.23 -27.57
N LYS A 732 13.10 -11.84 -26.85
CA LYS A 732 13.01 -11.70 -25.38
C LYS A 732 14.23 -12.30 -24.67
N VAL A 733 14.78 -13.39 -25.20
CA VAL A 733 16.06 -13.94 -24.73
C VAL A 733 17.21 -12.96 -24.98
N TYR A 734 17.31 -12.37 -26.18
CA TYR A 734 18.35 -11.37 -26.47
C TYR A 734 18.25 -10.15 -25.56
N GLU A 735 17.04 -9.65 -25.32
CA GLU A 735 16.77 -8.56 -24.38
C GLU A 735 17.25 -8.91 -22.98
N THR A 736 16.90 -10.10 -22.47
CA THR A 736 17.30 -10.53 -21.12
C THR A 736 18.82 -10.68 -21.00
N LEU A 737 19.48 -11.28 -22.00
CA LEU A 737 20.93 -11.41 -22.02
C LEU A 737 21.63 -10.05 -22.14
N HIS A 738 21.05 -9.11 -22.90
CA HIS A 738 21.52 -7.74 -23.00
C HIS A 738 21.45 -7.05 -21.64
N GLU A 739 20.30 -7.08 -20.97
CA GLU A 739 20.14 -6.50 -19.63
C GLU A 739 21.15 -7.05 -18.62
N MET A 740 21.43 -8.37 -18.67
CA MET A 740 22.45 -8.99 -17.81
C MET A 740 23.86 -8.51 -18.17
N ALA A 741 24.23 -8.51 -19.45
CA ALA A 741 25.54 -8.06 -19.93
C ALA A 741 25.81 -6.56 -19.68
N SER A 742 24.76 -5.74 -19.65
CA SER A 742 24.81 -4.30 -19.39
C SER A 742 25.05 -3.94 -17.91
N LYS A 743 24.86 -4.89 -16.97
CA LYS A 743 25.05 -4.61 -15.53
C LYS A 743 26.50 -4.29 -15.15
N SER A 744 27.47 -5.01 -15.74
CA SER A 744 28.89 -4.79 -15.49
C SER A 744 29.76 -5.57 -16.47
N THR A 745 31.05 -5.24 -16.55
CA THR A 745 32.04 -6.01 -17.33
C THR A 745 32.15 -7.47 -16.89
N GLN A 746 32.03 -7.77 -15.60
CA GLN A 746 32.07 -9.15 -15.10
C GLN A 746 30.89 -9.98 -15.61
N TRP A 747 29.68 -9.40 -15.58
CA TRP A 747 28.48 -10.03 -16.13
C TRP A 747 28.59 -10.24 -17.64
N ARG A 748 29.14 -9.28 -18.38
CA ARG A 748 29.42 -9.41 -19.81
C ARG A 748 30.35 -10.59 -20.12
N ILE A 749 31.45 -10.72 -19.38
CA ILE A 749 32.39 -11.84 -19.50
C ILE A 749 31.70 -13.17 -19.16
N HIS A 750 30.88 -13.20 -18.10
CA HIS A 750 30.16 -14.40 -17.70
C HIS A 750 29.16 -14.86 -18.78
N VAL A 751 28.35 -13.94 -19.34
CA VAL A 751 27.46 -14.23 -20.46
C VAL A 751 28.24 -14.80 -21.66
N GLY A 752 29.35 -14.15 -22.02
CA GLY A 752 30.22 -14.62 -23.11
C GLY A 752 30.81 -16.01 -22.86
N ALA A 753 31.24 -16.31 -21.62
CA ALA A 753 31.79 -17.62 -21.26
C ALA A 753 30.74 -18.75 -21.34
N VAL A 754 29.49 -18.48 -20.91
CA VAL A 754 28.40 -19.46 -21.00
C VAL A 754 28.01 -19.70 -22.46
N LEU A 755 27.89 -18.64 -23.27
CA LEU A 755 27.62 -18.76 -24.71
C LEU A 755 28.72 -19.53 -25.43
N GLY A 756 29.99 -19.20 -25.19
CA GLY A 756 31.13 -19.86 -25.84
C GLY A 756 31.32 -21.32 -25.46
N SER A 757 30.87 -21.74 -24.27
CA SER A 757 30.99 -23.14 -23.81
C SER A 757 29.81 -24.04 -24.22
N LYS A 758 28.64 -23.46 -24.50
CA LYS A 758 27.38 -24.21 -24.69
C LYS A 758 26.76 -24.07 -26.08
N SER A 759 27.07 -23.00 -26.81
CA SER A 759 26.50 -22.79 -28.14
C SER A 759 27.22 -23.64 -29.18
N VAL A 760 26.59 -24.75 -29.56
CA VAL A 760 27.12 -25.70 -30.58
C VAL A 760 26.58 -25.37 -31.99
N LEU A 761 25.61 -24.46 -32.10
CA LEU A 761 24.93 -24.08 -33.34
C LEU A 761 24.88 -22.54 -33.47
N PRO A 762 24.73 -22.00 -34.69
CA PRO A 762 24.44 -20.58 -34.89
C PRO A 762 23.16 -20.18 -34.16
N TYR A 763 23.15 -19.04 -33.48
CA TYR A 763 22.04 -18.65 -32.59
C TYR A 763 21.66 -17.17 -32.69
N ILE A 764 22.22 -16.42 -33.64
CA ILE A 764 21.82 -15.04 -33.90
C ILE A 764 20.90 -14.99 -35.11
N LEU A 765 19.73 -14.39 -34.96
CA LEU A 765 18.77 -14.15 -36.03
C LEU A 765 18.92 -12.71 -36.53
N ASN A 766 19.65 -12.52 -37.63
CA ASN A 766 20.04 -11.20 -38.13
C ASN A 766 18.96 -10.54 -39.00
N GLY A 767 17.80 -10.26 -38.39
CA GLY A 767 16.63 -9.69 -39.05
C GLY A 767 15.34 -10.38 -38.63
N ASP A 768 14.25 -9.65 -38.57
CA ASP A 768 12.93 -10.22 -38.26
C ASP A 768 12.18 -10.71 -39.50
N ASP A 769 12.67 -10.37 -40.69
CA ASP A 769 12.29 -10.92 -41.99
C ASP A 769 12.78 -12.35 -42.19
N LYS A 770 13.79 -12.81 -41.43
CA LYS A 770 14.41 -14.12 -41.57
C LYS A 770 13.49 -15.25 -41.11
N ASP A 771 13.40 -16.33 -41.88
CA ASP A 771 12.60 -17.51 -41.54
C ASP A 771 13.32 -18.36 -40.47
N THR A 772 12.68 -18.60 -39.32
CA THR A 772 13.34 -19.30 -38.21
C THR A 772 13.60 -20.78 -38.47
N ASP A 773 12.85 -21.42 -39.38
CA ASP A 773 13.01 -22.84 -39.73
C ASP A 773 14.15 -23.10 -40.74
N LYS A 774 14.64 -22.04 -41.40
CA LYS A 774 15.75 -22.09 -42.33
C LYS A 774 17.10 -21.98 -41.61
N LYS A 775 18.02 -22.88 -41.93
CA LYS A 775 19.33 -22.96 -41.26
C LYS A 775 20.22 -21.75 -41.57
N ASP A 776 20.13 -21.22 -42.77
CA ASP A 776 20.85 -20.05 -43.29
C ASP A 776 20.39 -18.72 -42.67
N SER A 777 19.23 -18.70 -42.01
CA SER A 777 18.76 -17.54 -41.25
C SER A 777 19.53 -17.31 -39.94
N TRP A 778 20.19 -18.35 -39.41
CA TRP A 778 20.89 -18.31 -38.13
C TRP A 778 22.39 -18.16 -38.34
N LEU A 779 22.96 -17.13 -37.72
CA LEU A 779 24.37 -16.75 -37.87
C LEU A 779 25.16 -16.95 -36.58
N TRP A 780 26.46 -17.18 -36.75
CA TRP A 780 27.41 -17.11 -35.66
C TRP A 780 27.73 -15.65 -35.34
N PRO A 781 27.98 -15.31 -34.06
CA PRO A 781 28.38 -13.96 -33.68
C PRO A 781 29.60 -13.43 -34.45
N ASN A 782 30.59 -14.29 -34.73
CA ASN A 782 31.80 -13.93 -35.48
C ASN A 782 31.57 -13.75 -37.00
N GLN A 783 30.35 -13.98 -37.49
CA GLN A 783 29.92 -13.64 -38.85
C GLN A 783 29.20 -12.29 -38.90
N LEU A 784 29.14 -11.56 -37.79
CA LEU A 784 28.56 -10.24 -37.69
C LEU A 784 29.61 -9.24 -37.27
N MET A 785 29.44 -8.00 -37.73
CA MET A 785 30.25 -6.89 -37.28
C MET A 785 29.37 -5.67 -37.01
N LEU A 786 29.61 -5.01 -35.89
CA LEU A 786 28.96 -3.76 -35.50
C LEU A 786 29.69 -2.57 -36.11
N ASP A 787 28.93 -1.51 -36.38
CA ASP A 787 29.41 -0.23 -36.89
C ASP A 787 30.02 -0.32 -38.32
N ILE A 788 29.46 -1.20 -39.15
CA ILE A 788 29.68 -1.26 -40.61
C ILE A 788 28.37 -0.96 -41.36
N ASP A 789 28.45 -0.46 -42.59
CA ASP A 789 27.33 -0.01 -43.42
C ASP A 789 27.01 -1.00 -44.55
N ASN A 790 27.97 -1.82 -44.97
CA ASN A 790 27.84 -2.88 -45.96
C ASN A 790 28.53 -4.16 -45.51
N ASP A 791 28.12 -5.30 -46.07
CA ASP A 791 28.72 -6.61 -45.77
C ASP A 791 30.20 -6.64 -46.17
N ILE A 792 31.06 -7.17 -45.30
CA ILE A 792 32.52 -7.22 -45.49
C ILE A 792 33.01 -8.67 -45.44
N GLU A 793 33.35 -9.23 -46.61
CA GLU A 793 33.79 -10.63 -46.78
C GLU A 793 32.84 -11.65 -46.13
N ARG A 794 33.18 -12.10 -44.91
CA ARG A 794 32.45 -13.09 -44.10
C ARG A 794 31.59 -12.46 -43.01
N HIS A 795 31.68 -11.14 -42.80
CA HIS A 795 30.93 -10.40 -41.79
C HIS A 795 29.75 -9.72 -42.45
N GLN A 796 28.56 -10.02 -41.96
CA GLN A 796 27.33 -9.33 -42.34
C GLN A 796 27.09 -8.13 -41.43
N VAL A 797 26.45 -7.11 -41.97
CA VAL A 797 25.96 -5.95 -41.21
C VAL A 797 24.94 -6.43 -40.18
N VAL A 798 25.07 -5.95 -38.95
CA VAL A 798 24.07 -6.19 -37.91
C VAL A 798 22.79 -5.44 -38.26
N HIS A 799 21.69 -6.18 -38.40
CA HIS A 799 20.38 -5.62 -38.72
C HIS A 799 19.96 -4.59 -37.66
N PRO A 800 19.31 -3.46 -38.04
CA PRO A 800 18.94 -2.38 -37.10
C PRO A 800 18.17 -2.85 -35.85
N LYS A 801 17.29 -3.84 -36.00
CA LYS A 801 16.51 -4.42 -34.88
C LYS A 801 17.36 -5.16 -33.83
N LEU A 802 18.61 -5.52 -34.15
CA LEU A 802 19.55 -6.12 -33.20
C LEU A 802 20.42 -5.07 -32.49
N LEU A 803 20.52 -3.84 -33.01
CA LEU A 803 21.31 -2.77 -32.40
C LEU A 803 20.93 -2.45 -30.94
N PRO A 804 19.65 -2.51 -30.52
CA PRO A 804 19.29 -2.35 -29.10
C PRO A 804 19.97 -3.38 -28.17
N TYR A 805 20.35 -4.55 -28.69
CA TYR A 805 20.98 -5.62 -27.90
C TYR A 805 22.51 -5.61 -27.98
N ARG A 806 23.12 -4.46 -28.30
CA ARG A 806 24.57 -4.29 -28.54
C ARG A 806 25.46 -4.99 -27.52
N GLU A 807 25.20 -4.84 -26.22
CA GLU A 807 26.05 -5.41 -25.18
C GLU A 807 26.00 -6.94 -25.10
N PHE A 808 24.88 -7.55 -25.48
CA PHE A 808 24.78 -8.99 -25.67
C PHE A 808 25.55 -9.45 -26.91
N LEU A 809 25.44 -8.72 -28.02
CA LEU A 809 26.17 -9.05 -29.26
C LEU A 809 27.69 -9.02 -29.03
N VAL A 810 28.19 -7.98 -28.36
CA VAL A 810 29.61 -7.89 -27.98
C VAL A 810 29.99 -9.05 -27.04
N ALA A 811 29.16 -9.37 -26.04
CA ALA A 811 29.41 -10.52 -25.15
C ALA A 811 29.42 -11.86 -25.90
N ALA A 812 28.58 -12.01 -26.93
CA ALA A 812 28.49 -13.19 -27.77
C ALA A 812 29.70 -13.33 -28.72
N GLY A 813 30.54 -12.30 -28.85
CA GLY A 813 31.73 -12.31 -29.72
C GLY A 813 31.52 -11.69 -31.09
N VAL A 814 30.52 -10.82 -31.25
CA VAL A 814 30.38 -9.97 -32.45
C VAL A 814 31.52 -8.95 -32.46
N GLU A 815 32.24 -8.85 -33.58
CA GLU A 815 33.32 -7.87 -33.74
C GLU A 815 32.75 -6.45 -33.86
N GLN A 816 33.52 -5.43 -33.46
CA GLN A 816 33.09 -4.03 -33.50
C GLN A 816 34.22 -3.15 -34.02
N MET A 817 33.91 -2.24 -34.96
CA MET A 817 34.85 -1.20 -35.36
C MET A 817 35.11 -0.23 -34.19
N GLN A 818 36.36 0.20 -34.05
CA GLN A 818 36.77 1.14 -33.02
C GLN A 818 36.39 2.57 -33.42
N ALA A 819 35.64 3.24 -32.56
CA ALA A 819 35.39 4.67 -32.68
C ALA A 819 36.69 5.45 -32.49
N VAL A 820 36.91 6.47 -33.33
CA VAL A 820 38.05 7.38 -33.21
C VAL A 820 37.55 8.72 -32.69
N GLU A 821 38.08 9.14 -31.56
CA GLU A 821 37.83 10.49 -31.05
C GLU A 821 38.60 11.50 -31.91
N GLY A 822 37.92 12.55 -32.35
CA GLY A 822 38.52 13.66 -33.06
C GLY A 822 38.14 14.98 -32.42
N PHE A 823 39.03 15.94 -32.54
CA PHE A 823 38.82 17.31 -32.08
C PHE A 823 39.17 18.25 -33.23
N VAL A 824 38.26 19.16 -33.55
CA VAL A 824 38.46 20.21 -34.55
C VAL A 824 38.25 21.54 -33.86
N ALA A 825 39.26 22.41 -33.90
CA ALA A 825 39.17 23.74 -33.32
C ALA A 825 38.47 24.70 -34.29
N VAL A 826 37.25 25.11 -33.97
CA VAL A 826 36.52 26.10 -34.78
C VAL A 826 36.78 27.51 -34.25
N PRO A 827 37.31 28.44 -35.07
CA PRO A 827 37.46 29.85 -34.67
C PRO A 827 36.13 30.49 -34.25
N VAL A 828 36.17 31.40 -33.28
CA VAL A 828 34.99 32.13 -32.81
C VAL A 828 34.38 32.92 -33.98
N GLY A 829 33.08 32.73 -34.21
CA GLY A 829 32.34 33.42 -35.26
C GLY A 829 31.98 34.87 -34.90
N ARG A 830 31.57 35.63 -35.91
CA ARG A 830 31.01 36.97 -35.76
C ARG A 830 29.59 36.89 -35.20
N LYS A 831 29.17 37.92 -34.47
CA LYS A 831 27.76 38.03 -34.02
C LYS A 831 26.95 38.68 -35.12
N VAL A 832 25.96 37.94 -35.63
CA VAL A 832 25.01 38.44 -36.63
C VAL A 832 24.06 39.44 -35.98
N GLY A 833 23.97 40.65 -36.53
CA GLY A 833 23.04 41.69 -36.06
C GLY A 833 21.64 41.58 -36.67
N ASP A 834 20.68 42.37 -36.17
CA ASP A 834 19.28 42.35 -36.65
C ASP A 834 19.16 42.69 -38.15
N LEU A 835 19.99 43.60 -38.66
CA LEU A 835 20.03 43.95 -40.09
C LEU A 835 20.52 42.78 -40.95
N GLU A 836 21.59 42.10 -40.53
CA GLU A 836 22.14 40.96 -41.27
C GLU A 836 21.18 39.77 -41.26
N LYS A 837 20.41 39.61 -40.17
CA LYS A 837 19.32 38.65 -40.10
C LYS A 837 18.23 38.97 -41.13
N HIS A 838 17.82 40.23 -41.25
CA HIS A 838 16.85 40.63 -42.27
C HIS A 838 17.38 40.41 -43.69
N LEU A 839 18.65 40.75 -43.96
CA LEU A 839 19.29 40.50 -45.25
C LEU A 839 19.40 39.00 -45.57
N LEU A 840 19.62 38.16 -44.56
CA LEU A 840 19.59 36.70 -44.70
C LEU A 840 18.18 36.21 -45.07
N GLU A 841 17.13 36.69 -44.40
CA GLU A 841 15.74 36.34 -44.72
C GLU A 841 15.38 36.73 -46.17
N THR A 842 15.82 37.91 -46.62
CA THR A 842 15.68 38.38 -48.00
C THR A 842 16.44 37.50 -49.00
N PHE A 843 17.68 37.11 -48.66
CA PHE A 843 18.48 36.19 -49.47
C PHE A 843 17.83 34.82 -49.58
N GLU A 844 17.37 34.24 -48.46
CA GLU A 844 16.69 32.94 -48.46
C GLU A 844 15.41 32.96 -49.30
N ALA A 845 14.65 34.06 -49.26
CA ALA A 845 13.42 34.23 -50.05
C ALA A 845 13.70 34.49 -51.56
N GLN A 846 14.94 34.80 -51.94
CA GLN A 846 15.32 35.25 -53.29
C GLN A 846 14.37 36.34 -53.82
N ASP A 847 14.03 37.33 -52.96
CA ASP A 847 13.08 38.40 -53.32
C ASP A 847 13.67 39.38 -54.33
N ARG A 848 13.28 39.18 -55.59
CA ARG A 848 13.75 39.97 -56.75
C ARG A 848 13.31 41.44 -56.72
N TYR A 849 12.22 41.79 -56.06
CA TYR A 849 11.60 43.10 -56.21
C TYR A 849 11.83 44.02 -55.02
N THR A 850 11.88 43.47 -53.80
CA THR A 850 12.03 44.27 -52.57
C THR A 850 13.34 44.00 -51.83
N GLY A 851 14.15 43.07 -52.32
CA GLY A 851 15.34 42.60 -51.63
C GLY A 851 16.63 43.37 -51.87
N PHE A 852 16.66 44.36 -52.77
CA PHE A 852 17.87 45.17 -53.08
C PHE A 852 19.14 44.35 -53.42
N MET A 853 18.97 43.14 -53.95
CA MET A 853 20.09 42.29 -54.39
C MET A 853 20.65 42.81 -55.73
N ASP A 854 21.92 43.16 -55.74
CA ASP A 854 22.61 43.87 -56.82
C ASP A 854 23.60 42.98 -57.60
N VAL A 855 23.70 41.69 -57.26
CA VAL A 855 24.47 40.70 -58.01
C VAL A 855 23.70 39.40 -58.21
N ARG A 856 23.91 38.76 -59.37
CA ARG A 856 23.30 37.51 -59.76
C ARG A 856 24.35 36.54 -60.30
N PHE A 857 24.37 35.33 -59.77
CA PHE A 857 25.18 34.21 -60.25
C PHE A 857 24.35 33.33 -61.17
N LYS A 858 24.88 32.92 -62.33
CA LYS A 858 24.22 32.01 -63.28
C LYS A 858 24.99 30.71 -63.44
N PHE A 859 24.30 29.59 -63.31
CA PHE A 859 24.87 28.24 -63.40
C PHE A 859 24.55 27.56 -64.74
N ALA A 860 25.29 26.49 -65.06
CA ALA A 860 25.18 25.74 -66.32
C ALA A 860 23.77 25.16 -66.58
N ASP A 861 23.06 24.82 -65.52
CA ASP A 861 21.71 24.25 -65.52
C ASP A 861 20.60 25.31 -65.60
N GLY A 862 20.97 26.59 -65.74
CA GLY A 862 20.04 27.72 -65.81
C GLY A 862 19.50 28.17 -64.45
N GLN A 863 20.00 27.60 -63.34
CA GLN A 863 19.70 28.11 -62.01
C GLN A 863 20.45 29.41 -61.73
N GLU A 864 19.89 30.22 -60.83
CA GLU A 864 20.44 31.54 -60.49
C GLU A 864 20.39 31.78 -58.99
N ILE A 865 21.41 32.47 -58.47
CA ILE A 865 21.46 32.94 -57.08
C ILE A 865 21.63 34.45 -57.09
N GLN A 866 20.69 35.18 -56.50
CA GLN A 866 20.83 36.61 -56.25
C GLN A 866 21.41 36.85 -54.85
N ALA A 867 22.24 37.88 -54.73
CA ALA A 867 22.89 38.26 -53.49
C ALA A 867 23.16 39.77 -53.44
N HIS A 868 23.70 40.21 -52.31
CA HIS A 868 24.08 41.59 -52.05
C HIS A 868 25.61 41.72 -52.13
N LYS A 869 26.13 42.50 -53.07
CA LYS A 869 27.58 42.73 -53.26
C LYS A 869 28.23 43.16 -51.97
N PHE A 870 27.59 44.04 -51.19
CA PHE A 870 28.13 44.51 -49.92
C PHE A 870 28.44 43.35 -48.96
N ILE A 871 27.55 42.35 -48.85
CA ILE A 871 27.76 41.19 -47.98
C ILE A 871 28.89 40.30 -48.51
N LEU A 872 28.95 40.10 -49.83
CA LEU A 872 30.02 39.32 -50.47
C LEU A 872 31.39 39.98 -50.31
N VAL A 873 31.50 41.29 -50.56
CA VAL A 873 32.72 42.09 -50.38
C VAL A 873 33.16 42.10 -48.93
N HIS A 874 32.23 42.19 -47.98
CA HIS A 874 32.54 42.15 -46.56
C HIS A 874 33.08 40.78 -46.14
N SER A 875 32.53 39.71 -46.70
CA SER A 875 32.78 38.34 -46.25
C SER A 875 33.94 37.66 -46.97
N SER A 876 34.31 38.09 -48.18
CA SER A 876 35.37 37.47 -48.97
C SER A 876 36.24 38.49 -49.70
N ASP A 877 37.56 38.38 -49.52
CA ASP A 877 38.55 39.18 -50.24
C ASP A 877 38.52 38.90 -51.76
N HIS A 878 38.08 37.71 -52.18
CA HIS A 878 37.87 37.39 -53.59
C HIS A 878 36.84 38.36 -54.20
N PHE A 879 35.66 38.45 -53.60
CA PHE A 879 34.59 39.33 -54.07
C PHE A 879 34.93 40.81 -53.90
N LYS A 880 35.67 41.17 -52.85
CA LYS A 880 36.22 42.52 -52.70
C LYS A 880 37.07 42.91 -53.90
N ARG A 881 38.00 42.07 -54.34
CA ARG A 881 38.83 42.37 -55.54
C ARG A 881 38.01 42.35 -56.83
N ARG A 882 37.00 41.49 -56.92
CA ARG A 882 36.12 41.37 -58.08
C ARG A 882 35.27 42.61 -58.30
N PHE A 883 34.71 43.17 -57.21
CA PHE A 883 33.78 44.30 -57.25
C PHE A 883 34.45 45.66 -57.01
N THR A 884 35.69 45.70 -56.52
CA THR A 884 36.42 46.94 -56.24
C THR A 884 37.78 46.98 -56.95
N GLY A 885 38.01 48.01 -57.77
CA GLY A 885 39.29 48.28 -58.45
C GLY A 885 39.24 48.26 -59.99
N LEU A 886 40.41 48.40 -60.63
CA LEU A 886 40.60 48.48 -62.09
C LEU A 886 40.12 47.23 -62.88
N TRP A 887 39.76 46.15 -62.18
CA TRP A 887 39.29 44.88 -62.77
C TRP A 887 37.75 44.77 -62.78
N ALA A 888 37.05 45.78 -62.24
CA ALA A 888 35.60 45.88 -62.25
C ALA A 888 35.02 46.23 -63.64
N ASP A 889 35.86 46.52 -64.64
CA ASP A 889 35.40 46.90 -66.00
C ASP A 889 34.88 45.72 -66.84
N TYR A 890 34.95 44.48 -66.36
CA TYR A 890 34.46 43.28 -67.04
C TYR A 890 33.08 42.80 -66.56
N THR A 891 32.29 43.68 -65.95
CA THR A 891 30.96 43.30 -65.43
C THR A 891 29.92 43.34 -66.53
N THR A 892 29.48 42.17 -66.99
CA THR A 892 28.26 42.02 -67.77
C THR A 892 27.06 42.44 -66.92
N ARG A 893 26.38 43.50 -67.35
CA ARG A 893 25.09 43.93 -66.82
C ARG A 893 24.02 43.53 -67.81
N GLU A 894 22.86 43.09 -67.32
CA GLU A 894 21.71 42.85 -68.19
C GLU A 894 21.12 44.17 -68.67
N GLU A 895 20.72 44.24 -69.95
CA GLU A 895 20.11 45.44 -70.53
C GLU A 895 18.79 45.82 -69.85
N GLU A 896 18.05 44.83 -69.32
CA GLU A 896 16.76 45.00 -68.65
C GLU A 896 16.88 45.46 -67.18
N GLU A 897 18.01 45.18 -66.53
CA GLU A 897 18.27 45.52 -65.12
C GLU A 897 19.70 46.08 -64.95
N PRO A 898 19.98 47.33 -65.37
CA PRO A 898 21.33 47.90 -65.38
C PRO A 898 21.95 48.11 -63.97
N GLY A 899 21.15 47.91 -62.92
CA GLY A 899 21.58 47.93 -61.52
C GLY A 899 22.11 46.58 -60.99
N VAL A 900 21.87 45.48 -61.70
CA VAL A 900 22.28 44.12 -61.28
C VAL A 900 23.47 43.66 -62.10
N GLU A 901 24.52 43.21 -61.40
CA GLU A 901 25.70 42.61 -62.04
C GLU A 901 25.54 41.11 -62.19
N VAL A 902 25.86 40.58 -63.37
CA VAL A 902 25.75 39.14 -63.64
C VAL A 902 27.13 38.50 -63.68
N ILE A 903 27.34 37.52 -62.79
CA ILE A 903 28.51 36.64 -62.76
C ILE A 903 28.11 35.29 -63.33
N ASN A 904 28.77 34.90 -64.42
CA ASN A 904 28.52 33.63 -65.08
C ASN A 904 29.45 32.55 -64.51
N LEU A 905 28.88 31.52 -63.87
CA LEU A 905 29.57 30.37 -63.30
C LEU A 905 29.45 29.12 -64.19
N THR A 906 28.81 29.21 -65.37
CA THR A 906 28.58 28.08 -66.29
C THR A 906 29.84 27.35 -66.76
N SER A 907 31.02 27.96 -66.66
CA SER A 907 32.31 27.38 -67.03
C SER A 907 33.14 26.86 -65.85
N LEU A 908 32.61 26.96 -64.63
CA LEU A 908 33.25 26.47 -63.41
C LEU A 908 32.47 25.22 -62.95
N ASP A 909 33.17 24.18 -62.49
CA ASP A 909 32.56 22.95 -61.93
C ASP A 909 31.92 23.20 -60.54
N GLU A 910 31.36 24.39 -60.30
CA GLU A 910 30.72 24.77 -59.05
C GLU A 910 29.24 24.33 -59.07
N THR A 911 28.83 23.49 -58.13
CA THR A 911 27.42 23.09 -58.00
C THR A 911 26.59 24.20 -57.36
N TYR A 912 25.34 24.36 -57.81
CA TYR A 912 24.41 25.35 -57.29
C TYR A 912 24.22 25.21 -55.78
N GLU A 913 24.07 23.97 -55.29
CA GLU A 913 23.81 23.65 -53.89
C GLU A 913 24.99 24.02 -53.00
N ALA A 914 26.22 23.66 -53.41
CA ALA A 914 27.42 24.00 -52.65
C ALA A 914 27.66 25.50 -52.66
N PHE A 915 27.46 26.16 -53.81
CA PHE A 915 27.61 27.61 -53.92
C PHE A 915 26.56 28.36 -53.08
N TRP A 916 25.32 27.86 -53.04
CA TRP A 916 24.30 28.37 -52.12
C TRP A 916 24.77 28.27 -50.67
N GLY A 917 25.35 27.14 -50.26
CA GLY A 917 25.92 26.96 -48.92
C GLY A 917 27.04 27.95 -48.60
N LEU A 918 27.90 28.25 -49.57
CA LEU A 918 28.96 29.25 -49.44
C LEU A 918 28.37 30.65 -49.24
N VAL A 919 27.40 31.04 -50.07
CA VAL A 919 26.75 32.36 -49.96
C VAL A 919 25.97 32.46 -48.66
N TYR A 920 25.22 31.43 -48.28
CA TYR A 920 24.54 31.33 -46.98
C TYR A 920 25.50 31.56 -45.81
N TYR A 921 26.71 31.00 -45.88
CA TYR A 921 27.75 31.22 -44.88
C TYR A 921 28.18 32.69 -44.80
N PHE A 922 28.28 33.41 -45.93
CA PHE A 922 28.60 34.85 -45.90
C PHE A 922 27.56 35.66 -45.11
N TYR A 923 26.27 35.33 -45.25
CA TYR A 923 25.20 36.01 -44.52
C TYR A 923 25.13 35.61 -43.04
N SER A 924 25.27 34.31 -42.75
CA SER A 924 24.95 33.75 -41.43
C SER A 924 26.15 33.53 -40.52
N ASP A 925 27.37 33.47 -41.09
CA ASP A 925 28.57 32.91 -40.46
C ASP A 925 28.33 31.53 -39.81
N ARG A 926 27.44 30.73 -40.41
CA ARG A 926 27.08 29.38 -39.97
C ARG A 926 27.12 28.41 -41.14
N LEU A 927 27.42 27.15 -40.82
CA LEU A 927 27.27 26.06 -41.77
C LEU A 927 25.78 25.79 -41.96
N ILE A 928 25.34 25.74 -43.22
CA ILE A 928 23.95 25.44 -43.56
C ILE A 928 23.63 23.98 -43.17
N ALA A 929 22.47 23.76 -42.56
CA ALA A 929 22.08 22.43 -42.07
C ALA A 929 21.61 21.48 -43.20
N THR A 930 21.19 22.02 -44.34
CA THR A 930 20.66 21.31 -45.52
C THR A 930 21.67 21.28 -46.66
N ASN A 931 21.47 20.41 -47.65
CA ASN A 931 22.30 20.31 -48.87
C ASN A 931 21.83 21.33 -49.94
N GLY A 932 21.73 22.62 -49.58
CA GLY A 932 21.21 23.68 -50.46
C GLY A 932 19.97 24.41 -49.89
N PRO A 933 19.25 25.20 -50.71
CA PRO A 933 18.12 26.03 -50.27
C PRO A 933 16.92 25.23 -49.77
N ALA A 934 16.18 25.81 -48.81
CA ALA A 934 14.93 25.25 -48.29
C ALA A 934 13.82 25.32 -49.37
N GLY A 935 13.68 24.24 -50.16
CA GLY A 935 12.68 24.12 -51.23
C GLY A 935 13.20 23.61 -52.58
N GLY A 936 14.48 23.25 -52.68
CA GLY A 936 15.15 22.92 -53.96
C GLY A 936 14.95 21.52 -54.54
N SER A 937 14.30 20.55 -53.88
CA SER A 937 14.11 19.23 -54.51
C SER A 937 12.99 19.28 -55.55
N LYS A 938 13.34 19.47 -56.82
CA LYS A 938 12.41 19.34 -57.96
C LYS A 938 12.10 17.89 -58.35
N ASP A 939 12.61 16.89 -57.64
CA ASP A 939 12.19 15.50 -57.81
C ASP A 939 11.21 15.06 -56.72
N GLY A 940 9.96 15.44 -56.94
CA GLY A 940 8.79 14.94 -56.21
C GLY A 940 8.42 13.50 -56.60
N SER A 941 9.36 12.56 -56.64
CA SER A 941 9.06 11.15 -56.84
C SER A 941 9.91 10.20 -55.98
N SER A 942 9.66 10.19 -54.67
CA SER A 942 9.75 8.96 -53.87
C SER A 942 9.12 9.17 -52.50
N ALA A 943 7.82 9.43 -52.47
CA ALA A 943 7.06 9.41 -51.22
C ALA A 943 5.64 8.91 -51.47
N LEU A 944 5.49 7.73 -52.09
CA LEU A 944 4.24 6.98 -52.12
C LEU A 944 4.56 5.52 -52.49
N GLY A 945 4.46 4.61 -51.52
CA GLY A 945 4.20 3.19 -51.78
C GLY A 945 5.25 2.18 -51.32
N GLN A 946 4.86 1.45 -50.27
CA GLN A 946 5.14 0.03 -49.96
C GLN A 946 6.51 -0.34 -49.36
N GLY A 947 6.46 -0.89 -48.13
CA GLY A 947 7.52 -1.68 -47.48
C GLY A 947 8.44 -0.88 -46.57
N GLU A 948 7.97 -0.51 -45.36
CA GLU A 948 8.63 0.50 -44.50
C GLU A 948 9.78 0.02 -43.61
N GLU A 949 10.09 -1.26 -43.45
CA GLU A 949 11.12 -1.67 -42.47
C GLU A 949 12.50 -2.00 -43.05
N ALA A 950 12.61 -2.33 -44.34
CA ALA A 950 13.89 -2.58 -45.01
C ALA A 950 14.50 -1.32 -45.66
N ARG A 951 13.71 -0.25 -45.84
CA ARG A 951 14.12 0.98 -46.54
C ARG A 951 14.77 2.02 -45.63
N GLU A 952 14.57 1.97 -44.31
CA GLU A 952 15.12 2.98 -43.38
C GLU A 952 16.65 2.91 -43.25
N GLY A 953 17.23 1.71 -43.29
CA GLY A 953 18.69 1.53 -43.23
C GLY A 953 19.40 2.07 -44.47
N GLN A 954 18.89 1.72 -45.66
CA GLN A 954 19.39 2.20 -46.95
C GLN A 954 19.24 3.72 -47.09
N LYS A 955 18.10 4.26 -46.65
CA LYS A 955 17.83 5.70 -46.70
C LYS A 955 18.78 6.51 -45.82
N HIS A 956 19.17 6.00 -44.65
CA HIS A 956 20.13 6.68 -43.78
C HIS A 956 21.57 6.63 -44.34
N THR A 957 21.96 5.54 -45.01
CA THR A 957 23.28 5.47 -45.69
C THR A 957 23.35 6.41 -46.88
N ASP A 958 22.27 6.52 -47.66
CA ASP A 958 22.17 7.43 -48.80
C ASP A 958 22.19 8.89 -48.33
N GLU A 959 21.42 9.24 -47.27
CA GLU A 959 21.43 10.59 -46.67
C GLU A 959 22.80 10.98 -46.09
N LEU A 960 23.52 10.04 -45.46
CA LEU A 960 24.88 10.28 -44.96
C LEU A 960 25.85 10.54 -46.11
N ARG A 961 25.78 9.71 -47.15
CA ARG A 961 26.62 9.84 -48.36
C ARG A 961 26.39 11.19 -49.02
N ASP A 962 25.15 11.54 -49.31
CA ASP A 962 24.76 12.81 -49.94
C ASP A 962 25.23 14.01 -49.11
N ARG A 963 25.11 13.95 -47.78
CA ARG A 963 25.59 15.02 -46.89
C ARG A 963 27.12 15.13 -46.89
N VAL A 964 27.84 14.01 -46.89
CA VAL A 964 29.31 14.01 -46.92
C VAL A 964 29.82 14.54 -48.27
N GLU A 965 29.23 14.10 -49.39
CA GLU A 965 29.55 14.61 -50.73
C GLU A 965 29.29 16.12 -50.85
N TYR A 966 28.13 16.59 -50.36
CA TYR A 966 27.82 18.02 -50.27
C TYR A 966 28.86 18.81 -49.46
N LEU A 967 29.21 18.30 -48.27
CA LEU A 967 30.19 18.95 -47.40
C LEU A 967 31.58 19.00 -48.04
N MET A 968 31.97 17.97 -48.80
CA MET A 968 33.24 17.92 -49.54
C MET A 968 33.26 18.93 -50.69
N ALA A 969 32.17 19.06 -51.46
CA ALA A 969 32.02 20.10 -52.47
C ALA A 969 32.05 21.52 -51.86
N LEU A 970 31.34 21.73 -50.75
CA LEU A 970 31.37 23.01 -50.02
C LEU A 970 32.75 23.31 -49.43
N GLN A 971 33.50 22.29 -49.01
CA GLN A 971 34.87 22.44 -48.50
C GLN A 971 35.82 22.91 -49.60
N HIS A 972 35.64 22.44 -50.83
CA HIS A 972 36.39 22.92 -52.00
C HIS A 972 36.14 24.40 -52.26
N LEU A 973 34.87 24.83 -52.26
CA LEU A 973 34.52 26.24 -52.39
C LEU A 973 35.05 27.08 -51.22
N ALA A 974 34.98 26.56 -50.00
CA ALA A 974 35.53 27.24 -48.83
C ALA A 974 37.05 27.44 -48.94
N ASP A 975 37.79 26.55 -49.61
CA ASP A 975 39.20 26.74 -49.91
C ASP A 975 39.41 27.78 -51.03
N LEU A 976 38.70 27.63 -52.15
CA LEU A 976 38.80 28.52 -53.32
C LEU A 976 38.50 29.99 -52.98
N TYR A 977 37.49 30.24 -52.15
CA TYR A 977 37.09 31.57 -51.72
C TYR A 977 37.78 32.03 -50.41
N VAL A 978 38.75 31.24 -49.90
CA VAL A 978 39.62 31.54 -48.74
C VAL A 978 38.85 31.75 -47.43
N MET A 979 37.98 30.79 -47.08
CA MET A 979 37.09 30.80 -45.91
C MET A 979 37.53 29.80 -44.83
N PRO A 980 38.58 30.11 -44.02
CA PRO A 980 39.18 29.16 -43.07
C PRO A 980 38.22 28.70 -41.97
N ARG A 981 37.30 29.56 -41.53
CA ARG A 981 36.31 29.21 -40.50
C ARG A 981 35.24 28.27 -41.04
N LEU A 982 34.75 28.47 -42.26
CA LEU A 982 33.83 27.53 -42.92
C LEU A 982 34.48 26.15 -43.09
N LYS A 983 35.74 26.09 -43.52
CA LYS A 983 36.51 24.83 -43.58
C LYS A 983 36.56 24.12 -42.22
N SER A 984 36.77 24.88 -41.15
CA SER A 984 36.80 24.34 -39.78
C SER A 984 35.44 23.85 -39.31
N LEU A 985 34.34 24.54 -39.65
CA LEU A 985 32.97 24.12 -39.36
C LEU A 985 32.61 22.82 -40.08
N ILE A 986 33.01 22.68 -41.35
CA ILE A 986 32.78 21.47 -42.15
C ILE A 986 33.55 20.29 -41.54
N ALA A 987 34.84 20.47 -41.25
CA ALA A 987 35.65 19.45 -40.58
C ALA A 987 35.06 19.07 -39.22
N PHE A 988 34.56 20.05 -38.45
CA PHE A 988 33.89 19.79 -37.17
C PHE A 988 32.63 18.95 -37.34
N GLU A 989 31.79 19.22 -38.35
CA GLU A 989 30.59 18.43 -38.63
C GLU A 989 30.94 16.99 -39.04
N ILE A 990 31.97 16.80 -39.88
CA ILE A 990 32.39 15.46 -40.33
C ILE A 990 32.97 14.65 -39.17
N VAL A 991 33.87 15.25 -38.38
CA VAL A 991 34.58 14.58 -37.27
C VAL A 991 33.67 14.35 -36.07
N THR A 992 33.04 15.40 -35.56
CA THR A 992 32.19 15.32 -34.36
C THR A 992 30.87 14.61 -34.65
N GLY A 993 30.36 14.75 -35.87
CA GLY A 993 29.20 13.99 -36.36
C GLY A 993 29.50 12.53 -36.67
N ARG A 994 30.73 12.05 -36.47
CA ARG A 994 31.17 10.66 -36.73
C ARG A 994 30.81 10.18 -38.14
N LYS A 995 30.97 11.06 -39.14
CA LYS A 995 30.59 10.80 -40.53
C LYS A 995 31.67 10.08 -41.34
N VAL A 996 32.84 9.86 -40.73
CA VAL A 996 33.93 9.06 -41.31
C VAL A 996 33.68 7.59 -41.00
N ILE A 997 33.47 6.81 -42.05
CA ILE A 997 33.22 5.37 -42.02
C ILE A 997 34.16 4.68 -43.00
N HIS A 998 34.27 3.36 -42.91
CA HIS A 998 35.20 2.59 -43.73
C HIS A 998 34.93 2.69 -45.25
N SER A 999 33.69 2.93 -45.67
CA SER A 999 33.31 3.14 -47.08
C SER A 999 33.73 4.49 -47.66
N ASN A 1000 33.82 5.55 -46.83
CA ASN A 1000 34.13 6.90 -47.30
C ASN A 1000 35.49 7.46 -46.82
N VAL A 1001 36.19 6.77 -45.91
CA VAL A 1001 37.39 7.31 -45.25
C VAL A 1001 38.50 7.73 -46.23
N PHE A 1002 38.74 6.97 -47.30
CA PHE A 1002 39.74 7.31 -48.33
C PHE A 1002 39.32 8.52 -49.15
N ASN A 1003 38.02 8.63 -49.46
CA ASN A 1003 37.48 9.73 -50.23
C ASN A 1003 37.54 11.03 -49.41
N VAL A 1004 37.07 10.99 -48.16
CA VAL A 1004 37.14 12.12 -47.22
C VAL A 1004 38.60 12.55 -47.00
N ARG A 1005 39.53 11.60 -46.87
CA ARG A 1005 40.97 11.89 -46.73
C ARG A 1005 41.54 12.57 -47.98
N SER A 1006 41.21 12.08 -49.17
CA SER A 1006 41.69 12.64 -50.44
C SER A 1006 41.26 14.10 -50.61
N TYR A 1007 39.99 14.41 -50.31
CA TYR A 1007 39.50 15.79 -50.32
C TYR A 1007 40.09 16.65 -49.21
N ALA A 1008 40.34 16.09 -48.03
CA ALA A 1008 41.03 16.80 -46.96
C ALA A 1008 42.44 17.21 -47.38
N ILE A 1009 43.16 16.35 -48.12
CA ILE A 1009 44.49 16.65 -48.68
C ILE A 1009 44.39 17.72 -49.77
N GLN A 1010 43.49 17.55 -50.75
CA GLN A 1010 43.30 18.50 -51.86
C GLN A 1010 42.94 19.90 -51.36
N ASN A 1011 42.05 19.99 -50.37
CA ASN A 1011 41.58 21.24 -49.80
C ASN A 1011 42.38 21.68 -48.56
N GLN A 1012 43.58 21.14 -48.33
CA GLN A 1012 44.49 21.54 -47.24
C GLN A 1012 43.82 21.59 -45.84
N CYS A 1013 43.01 20.60 -45.50
CA CYS A 1013 42.31 20.48 -44.21
C CYS A 1013 43.00 19.44 -43.31
N LYS A 1014 44.00 19.87 -42.56
CA LYS A 1014 44.85 18.96 -41.76
C LYS A 1014 44.09 18.22 -40.65
N ASP A 1015 43.19 18.89 -39.93
CA ASP A 1015 42.45 18.25 -38.83
C ASP A 1015 41.61 17.05 -39.29
N LEU A 1016 41.03 17.16 -40.49
CA LEU A 1016 40.23 16.08 -41.09
C LEU A 1016 41.13 14.96 -41.65
N GLN A 1017 42.27 15.32 -42.26
CA GLN A 1017 43.28 14.34 -42.68
C GLN A 1017 43.79 13.51 -41.50
N ASP A 1018 44.24 14.17 -40.42
CA ASP A 1018 44.76 13.53 -39.22
C ASP A 1018 43.71 12.60 -38.57
N HIS A 1019 42.43 12.97 -38.64
CA HIS A 1019 41.33 12.13 -38.14
C HIS A 1019 41.12 10.88 -39.00
N CYS A 1020 41.10 11.02 -40.33
CA CYS A 1020 40.99 9.87 -41.24
C CYS A 1020 42.17 8.91 -41.08
N GLU A 1021 43.39 9.43 -40.93
CA GLU A 1021 44.59 8.60 -40.72
C GLU A 1021 44.51 7.82 -39.40
N LYS A 1022 44.10 8.48 -38.30
CA LYS A 1022 43.85 7.79 -37.01
C LYS A 1022 42.74 6.74 -37.11
N PHE A 1023 41.70 6.99 -37.92
CA PHE A 1023 40.63 6.03 -38.17
C PHE A 1023 41.14 4.79 -38.88
N ILE A 1024 41.91 4.98 -39.95
CA ILE A 1024 42.55 3.89 -40.69
C ILE A 1024 43.46 3.08 -39.76
N ASP A 1025 44.26 3.74 -38.94
CA ASP A 1025 45.25 3.06 -38.09
C ASP A 1025 44.60 2.17 -37.01
N LYS A 1026 43.54 2.67 -36.35
CA LYS A 1026 42.80 1.90 -35.33
C LYS A 1026 41.94 0.77 -35.90
N ASN A 1027 41.46 0.93 -37.14
CA ASN A 1027 40.56 -0.02 -37.80
C ASN A 1027 41.23 -0.76 -38.96
N ARG A 1028 42.57 -0.79 -38.99
CA ARG A 1028 43.36 -1.21 -40.16
C ARG A 1028 42.94 -2.55 -40.76
N SER A 1029 42.73 -3.56 -39.91
CA SER A 1029 42.29 -4.88 -40.35
C SER A 1029 40.88 -4.89 -40.94
N GLY A 1030 39.98 -4.07 -40.39
CA GLY A 1030 38.61 -3.94 -40.89
C GLY A 1030 38.54 -3.15 -42.19
N VAL A 1031 39.25 -2.02 -42.27
CA VAL A 1031 39.35 -1.19 -43.48
C VAL A 1031 40.01 -1.96 -44.62
N ARG A 1032 41.09 -2.70 -44.37
CA ARG A 1032 41.71 -3.56 -45.40
C ARG A 1032 40.72 -4.58 -45.95
N LYS A 1033 40.05 -5.34 -45.07
CA LYS A 1033 39.07 -6.36 -45.49
C LYS A 1033 37.92 -5.77 -46.30
N TYR A 1034 37.49 -4.56 -45.96
CA TYR A 1034 36.50 -3.84 -46.76
C TYR A 1034 36.98 -3.59 -48.18
N VAL A 1035 38.16 -2.98 -48.35
CA VAL A 1035 38.70 -2.68 -49.68
C VAL A 1035 38.97 -3.96 -50.48
N GLU A 1036 39.46 -5.02 -49.84
CA GLU A 1036 39.63 -6.34 -50.46
C GLU A 1036 38.29 -6.97 -50.90
N GLY A 1037 37.26 -6.83 -50.07
CA GLY A 1037 35.90 -7.32 -50.36
C GLY A 1037 35.22 -6.55 -51.49
N ASP A 1038 35.32 -5.22 -51.47
CA ASP A 1038 34.82 -4.33 -52.53
C ASP A 1038 35.51 -4.64 -53.87
N LEU A 1039 36.84 -4.78 -53.87
CA LEU A 1039 37.61 -5.18 -55.04
C LEU A 1039 37.18 -6.56 -55.58
N ALA A 1040 36.94 -7.54 -54.71
CA ALA A 1040 36.47 -8.86 -55.10
C ALA A 1040 35.05 -8.81 -55.70
N TYR A 1041 34.16 -7.99 -55.13
CA TYR A 1041 32.81 -7.76 -55.63
C TYR A 1041 32.83 -7.09 -57.01
N SER A 1042 33.52 -5.96 -57.16
CA SER A 1042 33.58 -5.23 -58.44
C SER A 1042 34.24 -6.06 -59.53
N ARG A 1043 35.27 -6.87 -59.22
CA ARG A 1043 35.85 -7.83 -60.18
C ARG A 1043 34.86 -8.92 -60.59
N LYS A 1044 34.10 -9.47 -59.65
CA LYS A 1044 33.07 -10.48 -59.94
C LYS A 1044 31.97 -9.87 -60.81
N ARG A 1045 31.48 -8.68 -60.46
CA ARG A 1045 30.46 -7.95 -61.21
C ARG A 1045 30.93 -7.60 -62.62
N LEU A 1046 32.16 -7.13 -62.78
CA LEU A 1046 32.77 -6.86 -64.09
C LEU A 1046 32.82 -8.12 -64.98
N ASN A 1047 33.04 -9.29 -64.39
CA ASN A 1047 33.04 -10.58 -65.11
C ASN A 1047 31.63 -11.07 -65.50
N GLU A 1048 30.59 -10.60 -64.81
CA GLU A 1048 29.19 -10.96 -65.08
C GLU A 1048 28.54 -10.09 -66.19
N LEU A 1049 29.10 -8.91 -66.47
CA LEU A 1049 28.57 -7.95 -67.46
C LEU A 1049 29.08 -8.21 -68.89
N SER A 1050 28.20 -8.15 -69.89
CA SER A 1050 28.53 -8.25 -71.33
C SER A 1050 29.11 -6.93 -71.88
N GLU A 1051 30.07 -7.00 -72.81
CA GLU A 1051 30.69 -5.81 -73.44
C GLU A 1051 29.74 -5.03 -74.36
N ASP A 1052 28.80 -5.70 -75.01
CA ASP A 1052 27.95 -5.08 -76.02
C ASP A 1052 26.79 -4.26 -75.41
N ASP A 1053 26.34 -4.62 -74.21
CA ASP A 1053 25.16 -4.03 -73.57
C ASP A 1053 25.50 -3.10 -72.36
N HIS A 1054 26.69 -3.23 -71.78
CA HIS A 1054 27.03 -2.59 -70.49
C HIS A 1054 28.35 -1.79 -70.55
N GLY A 1055 28.70 -1.22 -71.70
CA GLY A 1055 29.98 -0.52 -71.91
C GLY A 1055 30.28 0.60 -70.89
N ALA A 1056 29.28 1.35 -70.45
CA ALA A 1056 29.41 2.40 -69.44
C ALA A 1056 29.61 1.81 -68.02
N GLU A 1057 28.74 0.88 -67.59
CA GLU A 1057 28.85 0.21 -66.28
C GLU A 1057 30.19 -0.54 -66.13
N ARG A 1058 30.71 -1.12 -67.22
CA ARG A 1058 32.04 -1.75 -67.23
C ARG A 1058 33.18 -0.72 -67.14
N ALA A 1059 33.01 0.49 -67.67
CA ALA A 1059 34.02 1.54 -67.55
C ALA A 1059 34.09 2.06 -66.11
N ASP A 1060 32.92 2.31 -65.51
CA ASP A 1060 32.80 2.74 -64.11
C ASP A 1060 33.39 1.70 -63.15
N LEU A 1061 33.04 0.41 -63.33
CA LEU A 1061 33.60 -0.69 -62.51
C LEU A 1061 35.12 -0.84 -62.67
N ARG A 1062 35.68 -0.53 -63.85
CA ARG A 1062 37.14 -0.54 -64.05
C ARG A 1062 37.81 0.60 -63.28
N GLU A 1063 37.16 1.76 -63.21
CA GLU A 1063 37.64 2.90 -62.43
C GLU A 1063 37.55 2.62 -60.93
N GLU A 1064 36.45 2.01 -60.46
CA GLU A 1064 36.29 1.56 -59.06
C GLU A 1064 37.35 0.52 -58.68
N ILE A 1065 37.60 -0.48 -59.53
CA ILE A 1065 38.66 -1.47 -59.31
C ILE A 1065 40.03 -0.78 -59.17
N ALA A 1066 40.35 0.16 -60.06
CA ALA A 1066 41.61 0.91 -59.99
C ALA A 1066 41.69 1.84 -58.77
N ALA A 1067 40.56 2.36 -58.28
CA ALA A 1067 40.50 3.13 -57.04
C ALA A 1067 40.74 2.23 -55.80
N SER A 1068 40.09 1.07 -55.73
CA SER A 1068 40.25 0.11 -54.63
C SER A 1068 41.66 -0.51 -54.61
N GLU A 1069 42.28 -0.77 -55.76
CA GLU A 1069 43.70 -1.16 -55.85
C GLU A 1069 44.64 -0.07 -55.30
N ARG A 1070 44.42 1.20 -55.66
CA ARG A 1070 45.19 2.33 -55.10
C ARG A 1070 45.01 2.46 -53.58
N ASN A 1071 43.80 2.26 -53.05
CA ASN A 1071 43.53 2.30 -51.61
C ASN A 1071 44.28 1.17 -50.87
N LEU A 1072 44.40 -0.03 -51.46
CA LEU A 1072 45.21 -1.12 -50.89
C LEU A 1072 46.71 -0.78 -50.91
N GLU A 1073 47.22 -0.24 -52.02
CA GLU A 1073 48.60 0.22 -52.11
C GLU A 1073 48.88 1.33 -51.08
N GLU A 1074 47.94 2.26 -50.85
CA GLU A 1074 48.05 3.28 -49.81
C GLU A 1074 48.05 2.68 -48.39
N LEU A 1075 47.19 1.69 -48.12
CA LEU A 1075 47.18 0.96 -46.85
C LEU A 1075 48.50 0.21 -46.59
N ASP A 1076 49.17 -0.26 -47.64
CA ASP A 1076 50.50 -0.87 -47.58
C ASP A 1076 51.62 0.18 -47.46
N ALA A 1077 51.44 1.39 -47.99
CA ALA A 1077 52.40 2.49 -47.88
C ALA A 1077 52.36 3.22 -46.52
N LEU A 1078 51.24 3.14 -45.79
CA LEU A 1078 51.09 3.63 -44.42
C LEU A 1078 51.69 2.68 -43.36
N THR A 1079 52.35 1.59 -43.79
CA THR A 1079 53.16 0.66 -42.97
C THR A 1079 54.62 1.07 -42.98
#